data_AF-A0AAU9VM05-F1
#
_entry.id   AF-A0AAU9VM05-F1
#
_cell.length_a   1.000
_cell.length_b   1.000
_cell.length_c   1.000
_cell.angle_alpha   90.00
_cell.angle_beta   90.00
_cell.angle_gamma   90.00
#
_symmetry.space_group_name_H-M   'P 1'
#
loop_
_entity.id
_entity.type
_entity.pdbx_description
1 polymer ?
#
loop_
_entity_poly.entity_id
_entity_poly.type
_entity_poly.pdbx_seq_one_letter_code
_entity_poly.pdbx_strand_id
1 'polypeptide(L)'
;YKFTDPVCEKLQEFLESRYLSTKHIFYKLIKNAVEFVVSTNSSSSREGQFQWDSEILEFLDTIEYYGHEATVHLLRGPGFYKTAEERKTAGERKAGKFDWSTWNWPLPGRTTRQKQSKGRYTTDSGIYWPLVQNFLSILSDPNSGIAPIFLDQESKLKLFAVSLQEDGVALKPGLNEGHCLCVETLDGKIAIPVGVHFLPSEVSGEDQLEQSMSAVSCVQTCLSCLKDSKMAFQGAVIKGQGHCQSVCPNCISQGEVCNECSGRHKFVHPVLRACKECLEKDQECVKMVCLAWVMDSESKNKNSQTILTKRQSETESTTDADLVTAFPDPVHVAKNDRASFANWYRLVDGYRVNLVLLRTARTDPILKEILLPHLSLAACRNRDRTDVDTVVEVCSTEVRKGLQRANWIVQTLVPEVYRLYDGNNEADKEKGKILSARLHYPVDVVEIVSGLSCPVAITYRHRMLLIADVGKQQILCSDLTGDHFLNPEKMTVKQLRKVLKDRRLLPPGNNSKKGELQKALKSWMDANSTSDRNGQTKLHTVEIVNQPTIQATAVVFSEKGTDNFYAAEMSGQVHEISLTINGLNANANVLRSIDVTVGINGGLLRVNLATGHCECVLSNGSEDLQCVHGICAKMDGTVVMVDRGDHKVKEFKEDLDEVRVLAGSGRSGTKDGSKTSASFSQPTAVCCEEGADTVYVLDTSIGRLKMITSTLALTTFLENLWKFLTAFQLTSEDVSGLEEAIDLTQSYYSFLEKASLKVQQIKGSTAKTQGPDGTLSSSTLNSVEMILLGLNRLK
;
A
#
# COMPACT_ATOMS: atom_id res chain seq x y z
N TYR A 1 -26.45 31.87 65.18
CA TYR A 1 -25.03 31.75 64.77
C TYR A 1 -24.47 33.16 64.67
N LYS A 2 -23.39 33.51 65.40
CA LYS A 2 -22.92 34.90 65.55
C LYS A 2 -21.70 35.27 64.68
N PHE A 3 -21.26 34.38 63.80
CA PHE A 3 -20.27 34.64 62.76
C PHE A 3 -20.59 33.78 61.54
N THR A 4 -20.73 34.41 60.38
CA THR A 4 -20.75 33.77 59.05
C THR A 4 -19.31 33.51 58.62
N ASP A 5 -19.06 32.34 58.02
CA ASP A 5 -17.73 32.00 57.53
C ASP A 5 -17.39 32.88 56.30
N PRO A 6 -16.18 33.50 56.22
CA PRO A 6 -15.79 34.34 55.09
C PRO A 6 -15.89 33.65 53.72
N VAL A 7 -15.76 32.31 53.67
CA VAL A 7 -15.94 31.52 52.44
C VAL A 7 -17.41 31.52 52.00
N CYS A 8 -18.33 31.42 52.95
CA CYS A 8 -19.77 31.48 52.68
C CYS A 8 -20.19 32.87 52.20
N GLU A 9 -19.62 33.93 52.77
CA GLU A 9 -19.84 35.32 52.32
C GLU A 9 -19.34 35.52 50.89
N LYS A 10 -18.15 35.02 50.56
CA LYS A 10 -17.59 35.10 49.20
C LYS A 10 -18.37 34.29 48.18
N LEU A 11 -18.85 33.10 48.55
CA LEU A 11 -19.70 32.29 47.67
C LEU A 11 -21.03 32.98 47.38
N GLN A 12 -21.64 33.61 48.40
CA GLN A 12 -22.87 34.38 48.26
C GLN A 12 -22.67 35.59 47.34
N GLU A 13 -21.55 36.32 47.49
CA GLU A 13 -21.16 37.42 46.59
C GLU A 13 -21.03 36.95 45.13
N PHE A 14 -20.44 35.79 44.86
CA PHE A 14 -20.35 35.22 43.51
C PHE A 14 -21.70 34.83 42.90
N LEU A 15 -22.65 34.40 43.72
CA LEU A 15 -24.02 34.10 43.28
C LEU A 15 -24.79 35.39 42.95
N GLU A 16 -24.70 36.39 43.82
CA GLU A 16 -25.39 37.68 43.69
C GLU A 16 -24.85 38.49 42.51
N SER A 17 -23.53 38.47 42.29
CA SER A 17 -22.87 39.11 41.14
C SER A 17 -23.07 38.36 39.82
N ARG A 18 -23.73 37.18 39.83
CA ARG A 18 -23.84 36.23 38.70
C ARG A 18 -22.50 35.73 38.14
N TYR A 19 -21.39 35.94 38.86
CA TYR A 19 -20.09 35.38 38.49
C TYR A 19 -20.13 33.84 38.51
N LEU A 20 -20.90 33.25 39.44
CA LEU A 20 -21.18 31.82 39.49
C LEU A 20 -22.69 31.58 39.34
N SER A 21 -23.11 30.86 38.30
CA SER A 21 -24.51 30.48 38.11
C SER A 21 -24.90 29.29 39.00
N THR A 22 -26.14 29.27 39.49
CA THR A 22 -26.70 28.10 40.20
C THR A 22 -26.82 26.85 39.31
N LYS A 23 -26.73 27.03 37.99
CA LYS A 23 -26.65 25.92 37.02
C LYS A 23 -25.23 25.39 36.82
N HIS A 24 -24.21 26.09 37.30
CA HIS A 24 -22.81 25.72 37.10
C HIS A 24 -22.43 24.46 37.87
N ILE A 25 -21.64 23.56 37.27
CA ILE A 25 -21.29 22.26 37.87
C ILE A 25 -20.62 22.39 39.24
N PHE A 26 -19.76 23.40 39.42
CA PHE A 26 -19.10 23.70 40.70
C PHE A 26 -20.11 24.03 41.81
N TYR A 27 -21.14 24.82 41.49
CA TYR A 27 -22.20 25.14 42.46
C TYR A 27 -23.04 23.90 42.79
N LYS A 28 -23.45 23.14 41.76
CA LYS A 28 -24.20 21.89 41.94
C LYS A 28 -23.44 20.93 42.83
N LEU A 29 -22.14 20.80 42.62
CA LEU A 29 -21.25 19.97 43.40
C LEU A 29 -21.21 20.38 44.87
N ILE A 30 -20.96 21.65 45.17
CA ILE A 30 -20.94 22.16 46.56
C ILE A 30 -22.31 21.98 47.24
N LYS A 31 -23.40 22.24 46.53
CA LYS A 31 -24.75 22.06 47.07
C LYS A 31 -25.02 20.58 47.43
N ASN A 32 -24.79 19.68 46.48
CA ASN A 32 -24.99 18.24 46.67
C ASN A 32 -24.05 17.66 47.73
N ALA A 33 -22.82 18.15 47.81
CA ALA A 33 -21.85 17.83 48.84
C ALA A 33 -22.39 18.12 50.25
N VAL A 34 -22.90 19.33 50.47
CA VAL A 34 -23.46 19.76 51.76
C VAL A 34 -24.74 19.00 52.08
N GLU A 35 -25.65 18.83 51.11
CA GLU A 35 -26.89 18.07 51.28
C GLU A 35 -26.63 16.59 51.60
N PHE A 36 -25.65 15.97 50.94
CA PHE A 36 -25.20 14.61 51.21
C PHE A 36 -24.74 14.48 52.67
N VAL A 37 -23.85 15.38 53.10
CA VAL A 37 -23.34 15.42 54.47
C VAL A 37 -24.48 15.57 55.50
N VAL A 38 -25.39 16.53 55.29
CA VAL A 38 -26.52 16.77 56.20
C VAL A 38 -27.36 15.51 56.30
N SER A 39 -27.70 14.88 55.17
CA SER A 39 -28.51 13.66 55.14
C SER A 39 -27.85 12.49 55.88
N THR A 40 -26.53 12.30 55.73
CA THR A 40 -25.80 11.21 56.38
C THR A 40 -25.70 11.37 57.89
N ASN A 41 -25.76 12.60 58.41
CA ASN A 41 -25.70 12.90 59.83
C ASN A 41 -27.09 12.94 60.51
N SER A 42 -28.19 13.03 59.75
CA SER A 42 -29.52 13.32 60.30
C SER A 42 -30.55 12.17 60.25
N SER A 43 -30.33 11.05 59.53
CA SER A 43 -31.39 10.05 59.31
C SER A 43 -31.14 8.67 59.94
N SER A 44 -32.06 8.25 60.81
CA SER A 44 -32.25 6.86 61.29
C SER A 44 -33.42 6.13 60.61
N SER A 45 -33.96 6.64 59.50
CA SER A 45 -35.06 6.02 58.72
C SER A 45 -34.70 5.88 57.24
N ARG A 46 -35.31 4.90 56.56
CA ARG A 46 -35.06 4.54 55.14
C ARG A 46 -35.85 5.38 54.12
N GLU A 47 -36.74 6.26 54.57
CA GLU A 47 -37.52 7.15 53.69
C GLU A 47 -36.78 8.48 53.50
N GLY A 48 -36.43 8.82 52.25
CA GLY A 48 -35.76 10.08 51.89
C GLY A 48 -34.22 10.01 51.74
N GLN A 49 -33.68 8.92 51.18
CA GLN A 49 -32.23 8.83 50.90
C GLN A 49 -31.79 9.90 49.88
N PHE A 50 -30.73 10.64 50.23
CA PHE A 50 -30.10 11.63 49.36
C PHE A 50 -29.76 11.05 47.98
N GLN A 51 -30.07 11.80 46.93
CA GLN A 51 -29.76 11.47 45.54
C GLN A 51 -28.79 12.50 44.99
N TRP A 52 -27.71 12.02 44.36
CA TRP A 52 -26.77 12.90 43.66
C TRP A 52 -27.40 13.45 42.39
N ASP A 53 -27.13 14.72 42.09
CA ASP A 53 -27.42 15.34 40.80
C ASP A 53 -26.77 14.55 39.67
N SER A 54 -27.52 14.30 38.59
CA SER A 54 -27.07 13.51 37.46
C SER A 54 -25.86 14.12 36.74
N GLU A 55 -25.75 15.44 36.67
CA GLU A 55 -24.61 16.11 36.03
C GLU A 55 -23.32 15.93 36.85
N ILE A 56 -23.43 15.79 38.18
CA ILE A 56 -22.27 15.49 39.04
C ILE A 56 -21.79 14.06 38.81
N LEU A 57 -22.72 13.12 38.64
CA LEU A 57 -22.38 11.73 38.35
C LEU A 57 -21.65 11.63 37.00
N GLU A 58 -22.17 12.30 35.97
CA GLU A 58 -21.57 12.36 34.63
C GLU A 58 -20.21 13.09 34.62
N PHE A 59 -20.11 14.20 35.35
CA PHE A 59 -18.85 14.90 35.56
C PHE A 59 -17.78 13.99 36.19
N LEU A 60 -18.15 13.15 37.15
CA LEU A 60 -17.22 12.21 37.77
C LEU A 60 -16.89 11.00 36.93
N ASP A 61 -17.82 10.53 36.11
CA ASP A 61 -17.54 9.50 35.10
C ASP A 61 -16.50 10.04 34.09
N THR A 62 -16.55 11.34 33.76
CA THR A 62 -15.54 12.02 32.93
C THR A 62 -14.18 12.05 33.62
N ILE A 63 -14.13 12.39 34.91
CA ILE A 63 -12.87 12.35 35.69
C ILE A 63 -12.31 10.93 35.78
N GLU A 64 -13.16 9.92 35.99
CA GLU A 64 -12.75 8.52 35.99
C GLU A 64 -12.25 8.07 34.61
N TYR A 65 -12.85 8.54 33.53
CA TYR A 65 -12.41 8.22 32.18
C TYR A 65 -10.99 8.72 31.90
N TYR A 66 -10.70 10.00 32.21
CA TYR A 66 -9.38 10.58 31.95
C TYR A 66 -8.31 10.22 32.99
N GLY A 67 -8.69 10.09 34.27
CA GLY A 67 -7.77 9.90 35.39
C GLY A 67 -7.81 8.51 36.03
N HIS A 68 -8.65 7.61 35.52
CA HIS A 68 -8.99 6.33 36.13
C HIS A 68 -9.59 6.46 37.55
N GLU A 69 -9.99 5.32 38.13
CA GLU A 69 -10.60 5.24 39.45
C GLU A 69 -9.66 5.80 40.56
N ALA A 70 -8.34 5.72 40.35
CA ALA A 70 -7.34 6.26 41.26
C ALA A 70 -7.47 7.78 41.45
N THR A 71 -7.72 8.53 40.38
CA THR A 71 -7.90 10.00 40.47
C THR A 71 -9.17 10.34 41.24
N VAL A 72 -10.26 9.59 41.00
CA VAL A 72 -11.51 9.80 41.76
C VAL A 72 -11.34 9.45 43.24
N HIS A 73 -10.57 8.40 43.55
CA HIS A 73 -10.22 8.06 44.93
C HIS A 73 -9.35 9.12 45.61
N LEU A 74 -8.35 9.67 44.89
CA LEU A 74 -7.53 10.78 45.37
C LEU A 74 -8.39 12.01 45.72
N LEU A 75 -9.29 12.39 44.82
CA LEU A 75 -10.20 13.52 45.02
C LEU A 75 -11.18 13.28 46.17
N ARG A 76 -11.66 12.05 46.35
CA ARG A 76 -12.62 11.72 47.41
C ARG A 76 -11.98 11.62 48.80
N GLY A 77 -10.76 11.10 48.89
CA GLY A 77 -10.08 10.82 50.16
C GLY A 77 -10.67 9.64 50.95
N PRO A 78 -9.99 9.17 52.02
CA PRO A 78 -10.35 7.97 52.79
C PRO A 78 -11.52 8.10 53.78
N GLY A 79 -12.37 9.12 53.70
CA GLY A 79 -13.40 9.36 54.73
C GLY A 79 -14.50 8.27 54.92
N PHE A 80 -14.45 7.16 54.15
CA PHE A 80 -15.23 5.93 54.38
C PHE A 80 -14.38 4.63 54.37
N TYR A 81 -13.06 4.71 54.53
CA TYR A 81 -12.11 3.67 54.11
C TYR A 81 -12.17 2.33 54.86
N LYS A 82 -12.80 2.24 56.05
CA LYS A 82 -12.88 0.94 56.73
C LYS A 82 -13.71 -0.05 55.89
N THR A 83 -13.11 -1.13 55.42
CA THR A 83 -13.79 -2.24 54.75
C THR A 83 -14.79 -2.93 55.70
N ALA A 84 -15.73 -3.69 55.16
CA ALA A 84 -16.67 -4.45 55.99
C ALA A 84 -15.93 -5.46 56.90
N GLU A 85 -14.83 -6.05 56.42
CA GLU A 85 -13.90 -6.85 57.21
C GLU A 85 -13.31 -6.05 58.38
N GLU A 86 -12.66 -4.91 58.10
CA GLU A 86 -12.00 -4.08 59.12
C GLU A 86 -12.96 -3.60 60.22
N ARG A 87 -14.23 -3.31 59.87
CA ARG A 87 -15.29 -2.98 60.83
C ARG A 87 -15.70 -4.18 61.69
N LYS A 88 -15.73 -5.38 61.09
CA LYS A 88 -16.00 -6.64 61.77
C LYS A 88 -14.91 -6.97 62.79
N THR A 89 -13.64 -6.78 62.40
CA THR A 89 -12.48 -7.02 63.26
C THR A 89 -12.38 -6.00 64.39
N ALA A 90 -12.84 -4.76 64.17
CA ALA A 90 -12.91 -3.70 65.18
C ALA A 90 -14.16 -3.74 66.09
N GLY A 91 -15.08 -4.69 65.89
CA GLY A 91 -16.32 -4.82 66.68
C GLY A 91 -17.37 -3.73 66.42
N GLU A 92 -17.21 -2.92 65.37
CA GLU A 92 -18.07 -1.79 65.04
C GLU A 92 -19.31 -2.26 64.25
N ARG A 93 -20.48 -2.37 64.91
CA ARG A 93 -21.74 -2.85 64.29
C ARG A 93 -22.51 -1.78 63.48
N LYS A 94 -22.08 -0.52 63.46
CA LYS A 94 -22.71 0.57 62.71
C LYS A 94 -21.69 1.22 61.78
N ALA A 95 -22.15 1.70 60.61
CA ALA A 95 -21.32 2.56 59.77
C ALA A 95 -20.79 3.71 60.63
N GLY A 96 -19.46 3.90 60.66
CA GLY A 96 -18.83 4.96 61.44
C GLY A 96 -19.43 6.33 61.08
N LYS A 97 -19.47 7.24 62.05
CA LYS A 97 -19.74 8.66 61.75
C LYS A 97 -18.70 9.14 60.75
N PHE A 98 -19.14 9.90 59.77
CA PHE A 98 -18.30 10.55 58.76
C PHE A 98 -17.15 11.31 59.46
N ASP A 99 -15.90 11.03 59.06
CA ASP A 99 -14.71 11.73 59.59
C ASP A 99 -14.28 12.83 58.63
N TRP A 100 -14.41 14.07 59.09
CA TRP A 100 -14.03 15.26 58.34
C TRP A 100 -12.53 15.46 58.18
N SER A 101 -11.71 14.86 59.07
CA SER A 101 -10.26 15.07 59.05
C SER A 101 -9.54 14.28 57.96
N THR A 102 -10.21 13.27 57.39
CA THR A 102 -9.66 12.33 56.43
C THR A 102 -10.38 12.36 55.08
N TRP A 103 -11.31 13.30 54.88
CA TRP A 103 -12.10 13.43 53.65
C TRP A 103 -11.65 14.64 52.81
N ASN A 104 -11.43 14.45 51.50
CA ASN A 104 -11.09 15.54 50.57
C ASN A 104 -12.34 16.20 49.99
N TRP A 105 -12.91 15.65 48.91
CA TRP A 105 -14.14 16.16 48.28
C TRP A 105 -15.29 15.17 48.43
N PRO A 106 -16.47 15.58 48.91
CA PRO A 106 -17.66 14.73 49.02
C PRO A 106 -18.20 14.39 47.63
N LEU A 107 -17.64 13.34 47.04
CA LEU A 107 -17.99 12.82 45.72
C LEU A 107 -18.71 11.47 45.85
N PRO A 108 -19.68 11.15 44.99
CA PRO A 108 -20.35 9.86 44.94
C PRO A 108 -19.34 8.73 44.73
N GLY A 109 -19.51 7.64 45.46
CA GLY A 109 -18.68 6.43 45.29
C GLY A 109 -19.05 5.64 44.03
N ARG A 110 -18.15 4.73 43.62
CA ARG A 110 -18.31 3.89 42.41
C ARG A 110 -19.65 3.18 42.34
N THR A 111 -20.11 2.56 43.42
CA THR A 111 -21.41 1.86 43.44
C THR A 111 -22.60 2.79 43.16
N THR A 112 -22.52 4.05 43.59
CA THR A 112 -23.58 5.05 43.34
C THR A 112 -23.57 5.49 41.88
N ARG A 113 -22.39 5.77 41.32
CA ARG A 113 -22.23 6.07 39.88
C ARG A 113 -22.70 4.90 39.01
N GLN A 114 -22.26 3.69 39.34
CA GLN A 114 -22.65 2.46 38.64
C GLN A 114 -24.15 2.16 38.70
N LYS A 115 -24.85 2.52 39.78
CA LYS A 115 -26.31 2.33 39.85
C LYS A 115 -27.06 3.19 38.83
N GLN A 116 -26.57 4.38 38.51
CA GLN A 116 -27.14 5.21 37.45
C GLN A 116 -26.79 4.71 36.04
N SER A 117 -25.63 4.07 35.87
CA SER A 117 -25.19 3.51 34.58
C SER A 117 -25.58 2.04 34.35
N LYS A 118 -26.14 1.34 35.36
CA LYS A 118 -26.74 0.00 35.19
C LYS A 118 -27.83 0.06 34.12
N GLY A 119 -27.56 -0.57 32.97
CA GLY A 119 -28.46 -0.64 31.81
C GLY A 119 -28.19 0.39 30.70
N ARG A 120 -27.11 1.19 30.78
CA ARG A 120 -26.75 2.20 29.75
C ARG A 120 -25.74 1.73 28.70
N TYR A 121 -25.29 0.47 28.75
CA TYR A 121 -24.45 -0.10 27.69
C TYR A 121 -25.26 -1.15 26.92
N THR A 122 -25.06 -1.21 25.61
CA THR A 122 -25.61 -2.25 24.75
C THR A 122 -24.47 -3.05 24.13
N THR A 123 -24.68 -4.36 23.96
CA THR A 123 -23.83 -5.23 23.16
C THR A 123 -24.46 -5.53 21.81
N ASP A 124 -25.58 -4.90 21.51
CA ASP A 124 -26.32 -5.13 20.27
C ASP A 124 -25.52 -4.56 19.09
N SER A 125 -25.49 -5.34 18.01
CA SER A 125 -24.94 -4.94 16.72
C SER A 125 -25.89 -3.95 16.02
N GLY A 126 -25.38 -2.82 15.56
CA GLY A 126 -26.12 -1.84 14.77
C GLY A 126 -25.78 -0.37 15.05
N ILE A 127 -26.62 0.52 14.52
CA ILE A 127 -26.48 1.97 14.66
C ILE A 127 -27.18 2.44 15.93
N TYR A 128 -26.45 3.15 16.78
CA TYR A 128 -26.92 3.67 18.05
C TYR A 128 -27.64 5.01 17.87
N TRP A 129 -28.97 4.98 17.99
CA TRP A 129 -29.81 6.18 17.78
C TRP A 129 -29.42 7.38 18.66
N PRO A 130 -28.96 7.23 19.94
CA PRO A 130 -28.58 8.39 20.74
C PRO A 130 -27.36 9.11 20.15
N LEU A 131 -26.42 8.37 19.55
CA LEU A 131 -25.21 8.94 18.95
C LEU A 131 -25.55 9.69 17.66
N VAL A 132 -26.40 9.10 16.81
CA VAL A 132 -26.93 9.76 15.61
C VAL A 132 -27.72 11.03 15.98
N GLN A 133 -28.57 10.96 17.01
CA GLN A 133 -29.33 12.11 17.49
C GLN A 133 -28.41 13.24 18.00
N ASN A 134 -27.40 12.89 18.80
CA ASN A 134 -26.45 13.86 19.35
C ASN A 134 -25.65 14.51 18.22
N PHE A 135 -25.16 13.73 17.26
CA PHE A 135 -24.45 14.24 16.10
C PHE A 135 -25.33 15.21 15.29
N LEU A 136 -26.56 14.84 14.94
CA LEU A 136 -27.51 15.73 14.28
C LEU A 136 -27.84 16.99 15.10
N SER A 137 -27.90 16.88 16.42
CA SER A 137 -28.14 18.03 17.30
C SER A 137 -26.98 19.01 17.26
N ILE A 138 -25.73 18.50 17.23
CA ILE A 138 -24.52 19.31 17.04
C ILE A 138 -24.55 19.99 15.67
N LEU A 139 -24.80 19.24 14.60
CA LEU A 139 -24.89 19.80 13.24
C LEU A 139 -25.99 20.88 13.12
N SER A 140 -27.11 20.68 13.81
CA SER A 140 -28.24 21.63 13.80
C SER A 140 -27.93 22.93 14.52
N ASP A 141 -26.95 22.95 15.44
CA ASP A 141 -26.58 24.13 16.20
C ASP A 141 -25.97 25.21 15.27
N PRO A 142 -26.51 26.44 15.25
CA PRO A 142 -25.94 27.54 14.47
C PRO A 142 -24.48 27.85 14.78
N ASN A 143 -23.99 27.50 15.97
CA ASN A 143 -22.61 27.74 16.40
C ASN A 143 -21.64 26.59 16.04
N SER A 144 -22.14 25.52 15.42
CA SER A 144 -21.30 24.36 15.04
C SER A 144 -20.28 24.66 13.95
N GLY A 145 -20.49 25.73 13.17
CA GLY A 145 -19.64 26.05 12.02
C GLY A 145 -19.78 25.09 10.83
N ILE A 146 -20.81 24.23 10.84
CA ILE A 146 -21.15 23.31 9.74
C ILE A 146 -22.31 23.88 8.92
N ALA A 147 -22.08 24.04 7.63
CA ALA A 147 -23.11 24.51 6.70
C ALA A 147 -23.93 23.32 6.17
N PRO A 148 -25.28 23.43 6.13
CA PRO A 148 -26.09 22.45 5.42
C PRO A 148 -25.84 22.55 3.91
N ILE A 149 -25.83 21.42 3.21
CA ILE A 149 -25.73 21.37 1.74
C ILE A 149 -27.04 21.80 1.07
N PHE A 150 -28.16 21.69 1.80
CA PHE A 150 -29.47 22.08 1.33
C PHE A 150 -30.28 22.61 2.51
N LEU A 151 -30.84 23.81 2.33
CA LEU A 151 -31.76 24.44 3.26
C LEU A 151 -32.89 25.07 2.45
N ASP A 152 -34.11 24.64 2.72
CA ASP A 152 -35.30 25.17 2.04
C ASP A 152 -36.46 25.30 3.02
N GLN A 153 -36.90 26.54 3.21
CA GLN A 153 -37.96 26.86 4.17
C GLN A 153 -39.33 26.36 3.71
N GLU A 154 -39.58 26.32 2.39
CA GLU A 154 -40.84 25.84 1.83
C GLU A 154 -41.01 24.33 2.00
N SER A 155 -39.98 23.54 1.68
CA SER A 155 -40.00 22.09 1.93
C SER A 155 -39.69 21.69 3.37
N LYS A 156 -39.38 22.65 4.24
CA LYS A 156 -38.99 22.44 5.65
C LYS A 156 -37.88 21.41 5.80
N LEU A 157 -36.89 21.45 4.91
CA LEU A 157 -35.84 20.45 4.84
C LEU A 157 -34.47 21.09 5.03
N LYS A 158 -33.69 20.49 5.94
CA LYS A 158 -32.29 20.85 6.21
C LYS A 158 -31.43 19.58 6.10
N LEU A 159 -30.50 19.56 5.15
CA LEU A 159 -29.63 18.41 4.87
C LEU A 159 -28.16 18.73 5.13
N PHE A 160 -27.47 17.78 5.74
CA PHE A 160 -26.02 17.80 5.91
C PHE A 160 -25.39 16.63 5.16
N ALA A 161 -24.33 16.88 4.39
CA ALA A 161 -23.58 15.81 3.74
C ALA A 161 -22.59 15.17 4.70
N VAL A 162 -22.55 13.84 4.69
CA VAL A 162 -21.64 13.05 5.52
C VAL A 162 -21.00 11.91 4.74
N SER A 163 -19.91 11.39 5.28
CA SER A 163 -19.33 10.10 4.92
C SER A 163 -19.63 9.08 6.03
N LEU A 164 -19.79 7.81 5.63
CA LEU A 164 -19.80 6.67 6.55
C LEU A 164 -18.50 5.90 6.37
N GLN A 165 -17.76 5.75 7.46
CA GLN A 165 -16.48 5.05 7.50
C GLN A 165 -16.63 3.77 8.33
N GLU A 166 -16.11 2.67 7.80
CA GLU A 166 -16.14 1.37 8.47
C GLU A 166 -14.75 0.75 8.54
N ASP A 167 -14.32 0.42 9.76
CA ASP A 167 -13.05 -0.26 9.99
C ASP A 167 -13.20 -1.41 10.99
N GLY A 168 -12.51 -2.51 10.72
CA GLY A 168 -12.56 -3.74 11.50
C GLY A 168 -11.56 -3.71 12.67
N VAL A 169 -12.05 -3.92 13.88
CA VAL A 169 -11.19 -4.08 15.06
C VAL A 169 -11.17 -5.54 15.49
N ALA A 170 -9.97 -6.12 15.51
CA ALA A 170 -9.74 -7.45 16.05
C ALA A 170 -9.97 -7.45 17.57
N LEU A 171 -11.05 -8.07 18.01
CA LEU A 171 -11.29 -8.36 19.42
C LEU A 171 -10.53 -9.64 19.81
N LYS A 172 -10.13 -9.78 21.09
CA LYS A 172 -9.40 -10.97 21.60
C LYS A 172 -10.03 -12.27 21.07
N PRO A 173 -9.21 -13.30 20.75
CA PRO A 173 -9.60 -14.40 19.88
C PRO A 173 -10.87 -15.11 20.38
N GLY A 174 -11.93 -14.98 19.59
CA GLY A 174 -13.28 -15.47 19.88
C GLY A 174 -14.30 -15.10 18.80
N LEU A 175 -14.07 -15.59 17.57
CA LEU A 175 -15.05 -15.76 16.47
C LEU A 175 -15.64 -14.52 15.76
N ASN A 176 -15.63 -13.31 16.33
CA ASN A 176 -16.23 -12.13 15.71
C ASN A 176 -15.26 -10.94 15.58
N GLU A 177 -15.34 -10.24 14.44
CA GLU A 177 -14.72 -8.93 14.21
C GLU A 177 -15.73 -7.83 14.51
N GLY A 178 -15.29 -6.79 15.25
CA GLY A 178 -16.11 -5.62 15.55
C GLY A 178 -15.82 -4.53 14.53
N HIS A 179 -16.71 -4.32 13.57
CA HIS A 179 -16.63 -3.23 12.62
C HIS A 179 -17.21 -1.96 13.25
N CYS A 180 -16.35 -0.97 13.54
CA CYS A 180 -16.80 0.32 14.04
C CYS A 180 -17.28 1.18 12.89
N LEU A 181 -18.44 1.83 13.06
CA LEU A 181 -19.03 2.73 12.08
C LEU A 181 -18.92 4.16 12.58
N CYS A 182 -18.22 5.00 11.83
CA CYS A 182 -18.03 6.41 12.12
C CYS A 182 -18.72 7.26 11.05
N VAL A 183 -19.44 8.29 11.49
CA VAL A 183 -19.98 9.30 10.59
C VAL A 183 -19.14 10.55 10.71
N GLU A 184 -18.73 11.10 9.58
CA GLU A 184 -17.92 12.31 9.48
C GLU A 184 -18.56 13.31 8.51
N THR A 185 -18.55 14.60 8.85
CA THR A 185 -18.96 15.65 7.92
C THR A 185 -18.01 15.72 6.73
N LEU A 186 -18.51 15.99 5.51
CA LEU A 186 -17.62 16.03 4.33
C LEU A 186 -16.53 17.12 4.39
N ASP A 187 -16.67 18.11 5.27
CA ASP A 187 -15.64 19.13 5.53
C ASP A 187 -14.61 18.70 6.60
N GLY A 188 -14.69 17.47 7.10
CA GLY A 188 -13.73 16.87 8.04
C GLY A 188 -13.71 17.48 9.44
N LYS A 189 -14.67 18.34 9.79
CA LYS A 189 -14.65 19.06 11.07
C LYS A 189 -15.14 18.25 12.25
N ILE A 190 -16.10 17.34 12.03
CA ILE A 190 -16.71 16.56 13.12
C ILE A 190 -16.87 15.11 12.67
N ALA A 191 -16.31 14.19 13.44
CA ALA A 191 -16.48 12.75 13.29
C ALA A 191 -16.92 12.14 14.64
N ILE A 192 -17.93 11.25 14.61
CA ILE A 192 -18.40 10.52 15.80
C ILE A 192 -18.66 9.06 15.44
N PRO A 193 -18.23 8.08 16.27
CA PRO A 193 -18.67 6.70 16.12
C PRO A 193 -20.18 6.61 16.39
N VAL A 194 -20.93 6.03 15.46
CA VAL A 194 -22.39 5.92 15.53
C VAL A 194 -22.87 4.50 15.75
N GLY A 195 -22.03 3.49 15.58
CA GLY A 195 -22.43 2.10 15.73
C GLY A 195 -21.28 1.11 15.66
N VAL A 196 -21.61 -0.16 15.92
CA VAL A 196 -20.70 -1.29 15.77
C VAL A 196 -21.46 -2.47 15.17
N HIS A 197 -20.87 -3.13 14.18
CA HIS A 197 -21.33 -4.40 13.66
C HIS A 197 -20.41 -5.54 14.07
N PHE A 198 -20.97 -6.56 14.72
CA PHE A 198 -20.25 -7.80 15.00
C PHE A 198 -20.49 -8.77 13.85
N LEU A 199 -19.45 -9.02 13.06
CA LEU A 199 -19.50 -9.94 11.93
C LEU A 199 -18.66 -11.19 12.21
N PRO A 200 -19.15 -12.39 11.84
CA PRO A 200 -18.33 -13.58 11.75
C PRO A 200 -17.18 -13.39 10.75
N SER A 201 -16.08 -14.11 10.92
CA SER A 201 -14.93 -14.04 9.99
C SER A 201 -15.25 -14.51 8.55
N GLU A 202 -16.31 -15.29 8.34
CA GLU A 202 -16.69 -15.89 7.04
C GLU A 202 -17.90 -15.21 6.37
N VAL A 203 -17.95 -13.88 6.35
CA VAL A 203 -19.05 -13.13 5.73
C VAL A 203 -18.71 -12.80 4.28
N SER A 204 -19.69 -12.96 3.37
CA SER A 204 -19.48 -12.65 1.95
C SER A 204 -19.45 -11.13 1.70
N GLY A 205 -18.89 -10.71 0.56
CA GLY A 205 -18.92 -9.29 0.18
C GLY A 205 -20.34 -8.75 -0.07
N GLU A 206 -21.30 -9.63 -0.41
CA GLU A 206 -22.70 -9.24 -0.61
C GLU A 206 -23.40 -9.00 0.73
N ASP A 207 -23.18 -9.88 1.71
CA ASP A 207 -23.68 -9.71 3.07
C ASP A 207 -23.13 -8.44 3.73
N GLN A 208 -21.82 -8.16 3.53
CA GLN A 208 -21.19 -6.92 3.99
C GLN A 208 -21.89 -5.69 3.38
N LEU A 209 -22.16 -5.72 2.07
CA LEU A 209 -22.83 -4.63 1.39
C LEU A 209 -24.24 -4.39 1.95
N GLU A 210 -25.03 -5.45 2.14
CA GLU A 210 -26.39 -5.34 2.66
C GLU A 210 -26.42 -4.75 4.08
N GLN A 211 -25.49 -5.19 4.94
CA GLN A 211 -25.36 -4.64 6.28
C GLN A 211 -24.97 -3.16 6.26
N SER A 212 -23.94 -2.79 5.49
CA SER A 212 -23.48 -1.41 5.41
C SER A 212 -24.54 -0.48 4.79
N MET A 213 -25.30 -0.92 3.78
CA MET A 213 -26.41 -0.13 3.22
C MET A 213 -27.58 0.01 4.21
N SER A 214 -27.83 -0.99 5.05
CA SER A 214 -28.78 -0.87 6.16
C SER A 214 -28.31 0.18 7.18
N ALA A 215 -27.01 0.21 7.49
CA ALA A 215 -26.41 1.24 8.35
C ALA A 215 -26.51 2.65 7.75
N VAL A 216 -26.22 2.81 6.45
CA VAL A 216 -26.45 4.06 5.71
C VAL A 216 -27.90 4.54 5.88
N SER A 217 -28.86 3.64 5.70
CA SER A 217 -30.27 4.00 5.84
C SER A 217 -30.64 4.44 7.26
N CYS A 218 -30.08 3.77 8.27
CA CYS A 218 -30.28 4.13 9.68
C CYS A 218 -29.76 5.55 10.01
N VAL A 219 -28.54 5.89 9.59
CA VAL A 219 -27.94 7.20 9.90
C VAL A 219 -28.66 8.36 9.23
N GLN A 220 -29.39 8.12 8.13
CA GLN A 220 -30.17 9.15 7.43
C GLN A 220 -31.56 9.43 8.06
N THR A 221 -31.86 8.84 9.23
CA THR A 221 -33.08 9.14 9.99
C THR A 221 -33.06 10.57 10.55
N CYS A 222 -34.15 11.32 10.42
CA CYS A 222 -34.21 12.72 10.85
C CYS A 222 -34.23 12.91 12.36
N LEU A 223 -33.79 14.10 12.80
CA LEU A 223 -33.69 14.48 14.21
C LEU A 223 -35.04 14.39 14.95
N SER A 224 -36.15 14.76 14.31
CA SER A 224 -37.46 14.69 14.96
C SER A 224 -37.94 13.24 15.15
N CYS A 225 -37.69 12.36 14.18
CA CYS A 225 -38.06 10.94 14.30
C CYS A 225 -37.20 10.23 15.34
N LEU A 226 -35.94 10.64 15.51
CA LEU A 226 -35.07 10.12 16.57
C LEU A 226 -35.53 10.56 17.97
N LYS A 227 -36.08 11.77 18.10
CA LYS A 227 -36.58 12.32 19.38
C LYS A 227 -37.95 11.77 19.80
N ASP A 228 -38.78 11.31 18.87
CA ASP A 228 -40.15 10.92 19.20
C ASP A 228 -40.21 9.55 19.90
N SER A 229 -40.40 9.58 21.22
CA SER A 229 -40.38 8.41 22.11
C SER A 229 -41.57 7.46 21.91
N LYS A 230 -42.53 7.75 21.03
CA LYS A 230 -43.70 6.88 20.80
C LYS A 230 -43.36 5.60 20.02
N MET A 231 -42.17 5.52 19.42
CA MET A 231 -41.55 4.30 18.91
C MET A 231 -40.33 3.89 19.75
N ALA A 232 -40.30 4.23 21.06
CA ALA A 232 -39.15 4.02 21.92
C ALA A 232 -38.53 2.63 21.73
N PHE A 233 -37.41 2.69 21.00
CA PHE A 233 -36.42 1.68 20.71
C PHE A 233 -36.44 0.54 21.74
N GLN A 234 -36.72 -0.69 21.28
CA GLN A 234 -36.47 -1.91 22.06
C GLN A 234 -34.94 -2.12 22.23
N GLY A 235 -34.25 -1.19 22.90
CA GLY A 235 -32.80 -1.11 23.01
C GLY A 235 -32.22 0.23 22.54
N ALA A 236 -30.89 0.31 22.42
CA ALA A 236 -30.21 1.53 21.98
C ALA A 236 -29.94 1.57 20.47
N VAL A 237 -30.41 0.57 19.71
CA VAL A 237 -30.10 0.36 18.28
C VAL A 237 -31.31 0.66 17.40
N ILE A 238 -31.09 1.31 16.24
CA ILE A 238 -32.08 1.48 15.17
C ILE A 238 -32.28 0.14 14.46
N LYS A 239 -33.53 -0.33 14.36
CA LYS A 239 -33.87 -1.60 13.69
C LYS A 239 -34.43 -1.33 12.27
N GLY A 240 -33.86 -1.96 11.24
CA GLY A 240 -34.37 -1.89 9.86
C GLY A 240 -33.80 -0.74 9.02
N GLN A 241 -34.50 -0.33 7.95
CA GLN A 241 -34.06 0.66 6.95
C GLN A 241 -34.32 2.13 7.37
N GLY A 242 -34.06 2.48 8.63
CA GLY A 242 -34.47 3.77 9.19
C GLY A 242 -36.00 3.94 9.29
N HIS A 243 -36.44 5.05 9.89
CA HIS A 243 -37.87 5.26 10.22
C HIS A 243 -38.51 6.50 9.59
N CYS A 244 -37.77 7.24 8.77
CA CYS A 244 -38.30 8.43 8.10
C CYS A 244 -39.19 8.09 6.90
N GLN A 245 -40.51 8.21 7.09
CA GLN A 245 -41.48 8.07 6.00
C GLN A 245 -41.43 9.27 5.04
N SER A 246 -40.61 9.16 4.01
CA SER A 246 -40.42 10.19 2.97
C SER A 246 -40.57 9.65 1.54
N VAL A 247 -40.87 8.37 1.41
CA VAL A 247 -41.06 7.66 0.14
C VAL A 247 -42.44 8.00 -0.46
N CYS A 248 -42.49 8.24 -1.77
CA CYS A 248 -43.75 8.34 -2.53
C CYS A 248 -43.67 7.39 -3.75
N PRO A 249 -44.46 6.30 -3.79
CA PRO A 249 -44.43 5.36 -4.91
C PRO A 249 -44.72 6.01 -6.27
N ASN A 250 -45.61 7.00 -6.32
CA ASN A 250 -45.94 7.71 -7.56
C ASN A 250 -44.76 8.54 -8.08
N CYS A 251 -44.00 9.20 -7.19
CA CYS A 251 -42.83 9.96 -7.64
C CYS A 251 -41.74 9.03 -8.17
N ILE A 252 -41.55 7.86 -7.54
CA ILE A 252 -40.55 6.88 -7.96
C ILE A 252 -40.92 6.28 -9.32
N SER A 253 -42.19 5.90 -9.51
CA SER A 253 -42.63 5.30 -10.78
C SER A 253 -42.64 6.29 -11.95
N GLN A 254 -42.85 7.58 -11.68
CA GLN A 254 -42.86 8.64 -12.69
C GLN A 254 -41.47 9.21 -12.98
N GLY A 255 -40.49 9.01 -12.09
CA GLY A 255 -39.17 9.65 -12.19
C GLY A 255 -39.18 11.17 -11.95
N GLU A 256 -40.32 11.73 -11.56
CA GLU A 256 -40.51 13.16 -11.27
C GLU A 256 -41.40 13.37 -10.03
N VAL A 257 -41.40 14.59 -9.48
CA VAL A 257 -42.24 14.90 -8.32
C VAL A 257 -43.70 14.98 -8.76
N CYS A 258 -44.55 14.07 -8.26
CA CYS A 258 -45.97 14.05 -8.60
C CYS A 258 -46.72 15.31 -8.12
N ASN A 259 -47.89 15.58 -8.70
CA ASN A 259 -48.71 16.77 -8.39
C ASN A 259 -49.07 16.91 -6.90
N GLU A 260 -49.21 15.81 -6.16
CA GLU A 260 -49.49 15.86 -4.72
C GLU A 260 -48.26 16.28 -3.89
N CYS A 261 -47.06 16.02 -4.40
CA CYS A 261 -45.80 16.29 -3.73
C CYS A 261 -45.14 17.60 -4.17
N SER A 262 -45.52 18.16 -5.33
CA SER A 262 -44.85 19.33 -5.93
C SER A 262 -44.84 20.58 -5.04
N GLY A 263 -45.86 20.74 -4.18
CA GLY A 263 -45.94 21.83 -3.21
C GLY A 263 -45.14 21.61 -1.92
N ARG A 264 -44.49 20.44 -1.72
CA ARG A 264 -43.79 20.08 -0.47
C ARG A 264 -42.37 19.58 -0.69
N HIS A 265 -42.07 19.07 -1.88
CA HIS A 265 -40.83 18.38 -2.18
C HIS A 265 -40.27 18.81 -3.52
N LYS A 266 -38.95 19.03 -3.58
CA LYS A 266 -38.23 19.37 -4.82
C LYS A 266 -37.58 18.17 -5.50
N PHE A 267 -37.26 17.11 -4.74
CA PHE A 267 -36.53 15.95 -5.23
C PHE A 267 -37.42 14.71 -5.29
N VAL A 268 -37.08 13.74 -6.15
CA VAL A 268 -37.72 12.41 -6.19
C VAL A 268 -37.22 11.52 -5.06
N HIS A 269 -35.93 11.59 -4.76
CA HIS A 269 -35.26 10.70 -3.83
C HIS A 269 -35.78 10.85 -2.39
N PRO A 270 -36.17 9.76 -1.69
CA PRO A 270 -36.75 9.82 -0.35
C PRO A 270 -35.89 10.54 0.70
N VAL A 271 -34.58 10.29 0.73
CA VAL A 271 -33.66 10.96 1.68
C VAL A 271 -33.63 12.46 1.50
N LEU A 272 -33.82 12.95 0.27
CA LEU A 272 -33.81 14.36 -0.09
C LEU A 272 -35.18 15.03 0.12
N ARG A 273 -36.05 14.45 0.95
CA ARG A 273 -37.39 14.98 1.27
C ARG A 273 -37.58 15.10 2.76
N ALA A 274 -38.36 16.09 3.19
CA ALA A 274 -38.89 16.11 4.55
C ALA A 274 -39.80 14.89 4.78
N CYS A 275 -39.74 14.27 5.96
CA CYS A 275 -40.62 13.15 6.26
C CYS A 275 -42.05 13.62 6.59
N LYS A 276 -43.02 12.74 6.36
CA LYS A 276 -44.44 12.99 6.60
C LYS A 276 -44.72 13.47 8.03
N GLU A 277 -44.11 12.84 9.04
CA GLU A 277 -44.31 13.21 10.44
C GLU A 277 -43.83 14.63 10.78
N CYS A 278 -42.70 15.06 10.22
CA CYS A 278 -42.20 16.42 10.43
C CYS A 278 -43.14 17.46 9.81
N LEU A 279 -43.63 17.18 8.59
CA LEU A 279 -44.57 18.05 7.91
C LEU A 279 -45.91 18.13 8.65
N GLU A 280 -46.42 17.01 9.16
CA GLU A 280 -47.66 16.96 9.95
C GLU A 280 -47.53 17.72 11.28
N LYS A 281 -46.33 17.73 11.88
CA LYS A 281 -46.01 18.51 13.10
C LYS A 281 -45.63 19.96 12.82
N ASP A 282 -45.61 20.37 11.56
CA ASP A 282 -45.19 21.69 11.10
C ASP A 282 -43.72 22.06 11.46
N GLN A 283 -42.85 21.06 11.62
CA GLN A 283 -41.46 21.23 12.07
C GLN A 283 -40.44 21.05 10.95
N GLU A 284 -39.27 21.67 11.09
CA GLU A 284 -38.13 21.48 10.19
C GLU A 284 -37.58 20.04 10.30
N CYS A 285 -37.48 19.38 9.16
CA CYS A 285 -36.93 18.04 9.04
C CYS A 285 -35.41 18.13 8.83
N VAL A 286 -34.64 17.89 9.90
CA VAL A 286 -33.18 17.91 9.85
C VAL A 286 -32.62 16.49 9.67
N LYS A 287 -31.86 16.25 8.61
CA LYS A 287 -31.31 14.93 8.23
C LYS A 287 -29.86 15.02 7.78
N MET A 288 -29.19 13.86 7.79
CA MET A 288 -27.94 13.64 7.07
C MET A 288 -28.24 12.93 5.73
N VAL A 289 -27.38 13.17 4.75
CA VAL A 289 -27.29 12.38 3.52
C VAL A 289 -25.88 11.83 3.41
N CYS A 290 -25.76 10.50 3.31
CA CYS A 290 -24.49 9.82 3.16
C CYS A 290 -24.10 9.83 1.68
N LEU A 291 -23.04 10.56 1.34
CA LEU A 291 -22.56 10.67 -0.05
C LEU A 291 -21.32 9.81 -0.32
N ALA A 292 -20.54 9.53 0.72
CA ALA A 292 -19.34 8.70 0.62
C ALA A 292 -19.39 7.54 1.61
N TRP A 293 -18.98 6.36 1.15
CA TRP A 293 -18.80 5.17 1.98
C TRP A 293 -17.38 4.64 1.81
N VAL A 294 -16.59 4.75 2.87
CA VAL A 294 -15.16 4.47 2.87
C VAL A 294 -14.88 3.28 3.78
N MET A 295 -14.12 2.32 3.28
CA MET A 295 -13.70 1.12 4.01
C MET A 295 -12.22 0.86 3.75
N ASP A 296 -11.61 -0.05 4.52
CA ASP A 296 -10.27 -0.53 4.19
C ASP A 296 -10.19 -1.14 2.77
N SER A 297 -8.95 -1.39 2.33
CA SER A 297 -8.68 -1.98 1.00
C SER A 297 -8.60 -3.52 1.02
N GLU A 298 -9.22 -4.18 1.99
CA GLU A 298 -9.26 -5.65 2.05
C GLU A 298 -10.12 -6.26 0.94
N SER A 299 -9.83 -7.51 0.59
CA SER A 299 -10.47 -8.19 -0.53
C SER A 299 -12.00 -8.28 -0.39
N LYS A 300 -12.51 -8.52 0.83
CA LYS A 300 -13.95 -8.58 1.13
C LYS A 300 -14.62 -7.24 0.86
N ASN A 301 -14.03 -6.15 1.38
CA ASN A 301 -14.56 -4.80 1.29
C ASN A 301 -14.47 -4.23 -0.12
N LYS A 302 -13.39 -4.52 -0.87
CA LYS A 302 -13.33 -4.18 -2.31
C LYS A 302 -14.42 -4.88 -3.12
N ASN A 303 -14.74 -6.13 -2.78
CA ASN A 303 -15.80 -6.87 -3.46
C ASN A 303 -17.17 -6.24 -3.20
N SER A 304 -17.49 -5.86 -1.96
CA SER A 304 -18.76 -5.19 -1.62
C SER A 304 -18.92 -3.86 -2.38
N GLN A 305 -17.87 -3.04 -2.43
CA GLN A 305 -17.84 -1.79 -3.18
C GLN A 305 -17.97 -1.99 -4.70
N THR A 306 -17.36 -3.06 -5.24
CA THR A 306 -17.49 -3.42 -6.66
C THR A 306 -18.92 -3.85 -7.00
N ILE A 307 -19.55 -4.66 -6.14
CA ILE A 307 -20.95 -5.08 -6.29
C ILE A 307 -21.87 -3.86 -6.29
N LEU A 308 -21.66 -2.92 -5.37
CA LEU A 308 -22.44 -1.68 -5.31
C LEU A 308 -22.32 -0.87 -6.62
N THR A 309 -21.08 -0.63 -7.07
CA THR A 309 -20.81 0.10 -8.32
C THR A 309 -21.50 -0.56 -9.52
N LYS A 310 -21.45 -1.89 -9.59
CA LYS A 310 -22.12 -2.65 -10.64
C LYS A 310 -23.64 -2.53 -10.58
N ARG A 311 -24.26 -2.68 -9.41
CA ARG A 311 -25.70 -2.51 -9.21
C ARG A 311 -26.16 -1.13 -9.68
N GLN A 312 -25.43 -0.08 -9.30
CA GLN A 312 -25.75 1.30 -9.66
C GLN A 312 -25.62 1.58 -11.17
N SER A 313 -24.80 0.82 -11.90
CA SER A 313 -24.72 0.91 -13.36
C SER A 313 -25.83 0.15 -14.11
N GLU A 314 -26.41 -0.87 -13.48
CA GLU A 314 -27.35 -1.80 -14.10
C GLU A 314 -28.82 -1.48 -13.78
N THR A 315 -29.09 -0.79 -12.67
CA THR A 315 -30.44 -0.45 -12.22
C THR A 315 -30.60 1.04 -11.92
N GLU A 316 -31.57 1.68 -12.57
CA GLU A 316 -32.11 2.97 -12.12
C GLU A 316 -33.06 2.72 -10.95
N SER A 317 -32.52 2.62 -9.74
CA SER A 317 -33.32 2.61 -8.51
C SER A 317 -33.32 3.98 -7.83
N THR A 318 -34.19 4.16 -6.84
CA THR A 318 -34.21 5.33 -5.95
C THR A 318 -34.01 4.89 -4.50
N THR A 319 -32.93 4.14 -4.27
CA THR A 319 -32.51 3.64 -2.97
C THR A 319 -31.36 4.48 -2.43
N ASP A 320 -31.13 4.42 -1.12
CA ASP A 320 -30.01 5.12 -0.48
C ASP A 320 -28.66 4.75 -1.12
N ALA A 321 -28.54 3.53 -1.63
CA ALA A 321 -27.37 3.07 -2.35
C ALA A 321 -27.07 3.93 -3.58
N ASP A 322 -28.05 4.51 -4.27
CA ASP A 322 -27.84 5.26 -5.51
C ASP A 322 -27.11 6.60 -5.29
N LEU A 323 -27.25 7.19 -4.10
CA LEU A 323 -26.55 8.43 -3.71
C LEU A 323 -25.15 8.17 -3.13
N VAL A 324 -24.88 6.95 -2.67
CA VAL A 324 -23.62 6.60 -2.01
C VAL A 324 -22.55 6.30 -3.04
N THR A 325 -21.42 6.99 -2.91
CA THR A 325 -20.20 6.72 -3.64
C THR A 325 -19.23 5.93 -2.78
N ALA A 326 -18.79 4.78 -3.26
CA ALA A 326 -17.99 3.84 -2.49
C ALA A 326 -16.58 3.71 -3.05
N PHE A 327 -15.58 3.85 -2.18
CA PHE A 327 -14.17 3.67 -2.56
C PHE A 327 -13.32 3.29 -1.33
N PRO A 328 -12.18 2.62 -1.53
CA PRO A 328 -11.31 2.22 -0.44
C PRO A 328 -10.58 3.43 0.17
N ASP A 329 -10.19 3.31 1.44
CA ASP A 329 -9.43 4.32 2.17
C ASP A 329 -8.08 4.62 1.47
N PRO A 330 -7.87 5.87 1.02
CA PRO A 330 -6.62 6.30 0.41
C PRO A 330 -5.38 6.08 1.29
N VAL A 331 -5.52 6.22 2.61
CA VAL A 331 -4.40 6.06 3.55
C VAL A 331 -3.92 4.61 3.54
N HIS A 332 -4.84 3.64 3.62
CA HIS A 332 -4.53 2.22 3.46
C HIS A 332 -3.89 1.90 2.10
N VAL A 333 -4.35 2.50 1.00
CA VAL A 333 -3.76 2.31 -0.33
C VAL A 333 -2.32 2.83 -0.37
N ALA A 334 -2.04 4.00 0.20
CA ALA A 334 -0.70 4.57 0.26
C ALA A 334 0.26 3.72 1.12
N LYS A 335 -0.20 3.25 2.29
CA LYS A 335 0.56 2.32 3.15
C LYS A 335 0.91 1.03 2.40
N ASN A 336 -0.03 0.49 1.62
CA ASN A 336 0.17 -0.71 0.83
C ASN A 336 1.19 -0.51 -0.31
N ASP A 337 1.15 0.62 -1.03
CA ASP A 337 2.15 0.90 -2.07
C ASP A 337 3.54 1.13 -1.46
N ARG A 338 3.64 1.85 -0.33
CA ARG A 338 4.90 1.97 0.42
C ARG A 338 5.45 0.60 0.84
N ALA A 339 4.62 -0.27 1.40
CA ALA A 339 5.04 -1.61 1.79
C ALA A 339 5.51 -2.44 0.59
N SER A 340 4.82 -2.30 -0.55
CA SER A 340 5.23 -2.88 -1.83
C SER A 340 6.59 -2.34 -2.29
N PHE A 341 6.79 -1.03 -2.24
CA PHE A 341 8.03 -0.34 -2.59
C PHE A 341 9.22 -0.70 -1.69
N ALA A 342 8.95 -1.06 -0.43
CA ALA A 342 9.97 -1.59 0.47
C ALA A 342 10.36 -3.04 0.11
N ASN A 343 9.40 -3.85 -0.31
CA ASN A 343 9.62 -5.28 -0.58
C ASN A 343 10.16 -5.54 -1.99
N TRP A 344 9.76 -4.75 -2.98
CA TRP A 344 9.98 -5.01 -4.41
C TRP A 344 10.70 -3.85 -5.10
N TYR A 345 11.52 -4.17 -6.11
CA TYR A 345 12.14 -3.15 -6.97
C TYR A 345 11.14 -2.72 -8.04
N ARG A 346 10.65 -1.50 -7.95
CA ARG A 346 9.71 -0.90 -8.90
C ARG A 346 10.43 -0.45 -10.15
N LEU A 347 9.86 -0.74 -11.31
CA LEU A 347 10.37 -0.21 -12.57
C LEU A 347 9.76 1.17 -12.82
N VAL A 348 10.60 2.20 -12.81
CA VAL A 348 10.19 3.59 -13.00
C VAL A 348 11.14 4.23 -13.99
N ASP A 349 10.60 4.79 -15.07
CA ASP A 349 11.38 5.42 -16.16
C ASP A 349 12.56 4.56 -16.68
N GLY A 350 12.37 3.24 -16.73
CA GLY A 350 13.39 2.27 -17.17
C GLY A 350 14.31 1.76 -16.05
N TYR A 351 14.27 2.33 -14.84
CA TYR A 351 15.18 1.97 -13.75
C TYR A 351 14.49 1.24 -12.61
N ARG A 352 15.22 0.33 -11.96
CA ARG A 352 14.77 -0.37 -10.75
C ARG A 352 15.00 0.49 -9.51
N VAL A 353 13.93 0.80 -8.79
CA VAL A 353 13.96 1.62 -7.58
C VAL A 353 13.28 0.93 -6.40
N ASN A 354 13.83 1.07 -5.20
CA ASN A 354 13.32 0.47 -3.96
C ASN A 354 13.65 1.37 -2.77
N LEU A 355 12.94 1.20 -1.65
CA LEU A 355 13.16 1.94 -0.41
C LEU A 355 14.62 1.86 0.10
N VAL A 356 15.34 0.77 -0.15
CA VAL A 356 16.75 0.62 0.28
C VAL A 356 17.65 1.72 -0.28
N LEU A 357 17.34 2.26 -1.46
CA LEU A 357 18.10 3.33 -2.09
C LEU A 357 18.10 4.60 -1.23
N LEU A 358 16.99 4.88 -0.52
CA LEU A 358 16.91 6.00 0.42
C LEU A 358 17.87 5.85 1.60
N ARG A 359 18.10 4.61 2.07
CA ARG A 359 19.08 4.34 3.13
C ARG A 359 20.49 4.65 2.67
N THR A 360 20.82 4.23 1.45
CA THR A 360 22.13 4.46 0.85
C THR A 360 22.36 5.93 0.57
N ALA A 361 21.36 6.63 0.04
CA ALA A 361 21.38 8.07 -0.12
C ALA A 361 21.58 8.80 1.21
N ARG A 362 20.87 8.40 2.27
CA ARG A 362 21.01 8.99 3.62
C ARG A 362 22.42 8.85 4.20
N THR A 363 23.16 7.81 3.81
CA THR A 363 24.55 7.58 4.26
C THR A 363 25.62 8.13 3.32
N ASP A 364 25.23 8.62 2.15
CA ASP A 364 26.14 9.17 1.16
C ASP A 364 26.75 10.49 1.64
N PRO A 365 28.07 10.71 1.52
CA PRO A 365 28.72 11.94 1.97
C PRO A 365 28.17 13.24 1.38
N ILE A 366 27.68 13.21 0.14
CA ILE A 366 27.17 14.39 -0.57
C ILE A 366 25.70 14.63 -0.19
N LEU A 367 24.91 13.55 -0.10
CA LEU A 367 23.48 13.67 0.14
C LEU A 367 23.10 13.74 1.62
N LYS A 368 23.95 13.22 2.51
CA LYS A 368 23.65 13.11 3.95
C LYS A 368 23.30 14.44 4.59
N GLU A 369 24.00 15.53 4.29
CA GLU A 369 23.72 16.82 4.95
C GLU A 369 22.31 17.33 4.66
N ILE A 370 21.77 17.04 3.48
CA ILE A 370 20.41 17.43 3.07
C ILE A 370 19.39 16.42 3.58
N LEU A 371 19.66 15.11 3.47
CA LEU A 371 18.69 14.08 3.80
C LEU A 371 18.62 13.79 5.31
N LEU A 372 19.70 14.00 6.07
CA LEU A 372 19.73 13.62 7.48
C LEU A 372 18.63 14.29 8.33
N PRO A 373 18.38 15.60 8.17
CA PRO A 373 17.34 16.34 8.91
C PRO A 373 15.90 15.98 8.53
N HIS A 374 15.67 15.45 7.32
CA HIS A 374 14.31 15.31 6.75
C HIS A 374 13.87 13.86 6.50
N LEU A 375 14.74 12.86 6.75
CA LEU A 375 14.47 11.47 6.35
C LEU A 375 14.89 10.44 7.40
N SER A 376 14.09 10.23 8.43
CA SER A 376 14.38 9.33 9.54
C SER A 376 14.81 7.92 9.10
N LEU A 377 15.63 7.30 9.94
CA LEU A 377 16.04 5.91 9.72
C LEU A 377 14.86 4.94 9.85
N ALA A 378 13.82 5.31 10.62
CA ALA A 378 12.58 4.54 10.73
C ALA A 378 11.85 4.52 9.38
N ALA A 379 11.70 5.69 8.75
CA ALA A 379 11.07 5.82 7.45
C ALA A 379 11.79 5.05 6.33
N CYS A 380 13.11 4.90 6.42
CA CYS A 380 13.86 4.11 5.44
C CYS A 380 13.85 2.59 5.69
N ARG A 381 13.33 2.11 6.83
CA ARG A 381 13.40 0.68 7.23
C ARG A 381 12.06 -0.06 7.15
N ASN A 382 10.95 0.65 6.88
CA ASN A 382 9.59 0.10 6.83
C ASN A 382 9.28 -0.88 7.97
N ARG A 383 9.72 -0.55 9.20
CA ARG A 383 9.53 -1.39 10.39
C ARG A 383 8.09 -1.36 10.87
N ASP A 384 7.55 -0.16 10.95
CA ASP A 384 6.14 0.06 11.15
C ASP A 384 5.48 0.25 9.78
N ARG A 385 4.62 -0.71 9.40
CA ARG A 385 3.88 -0.65 8.13
C ARG A 385 2.56 0.11 8.25
N THR A 386 2.16 0.42 9.48
CA THR A 386 0.92 1.12 9.79
C THR A 386 1.11 2.63 9.90
N ASP A 387 2.35 3.08 10.10
CA ASP A 387 2.75 4.48 10.23
C ASP A 387 2.66 5.25 8.89
N VAL A 388 1.71 6.18 8.83
CA VAL A 388 1.45 7.06 7.69
C VAL A 388 2.48 8.19 7.59
N ASP A 389 2.96 8.70 8.74
CA ASP A 389 3.91 9.82 8.78
C ASP A 389 5.19 9.44 8.04
N THR A 390 5.61 8.19 8.18
CA THR A 390 6.77 7.73 7.45
C THR A 390 6.56 7.71 5.93
N VAL A 391 5.34 7.46 5.44
CA VAL A 391 4.98 7.53 3.99
C VAL A 391 5.14 8.96 3.49
N VAL A 392 4.64 9.93 4.25
CA VAL A 392 4.74 11.36 3.94
C VAL A 392 6.20 11.81 3.98
N GLU A 393 6.94 11.41 5.01
CA GLU A 393 8.35 11.76 5.22
C GLU A 393 9.24 11.35 4.03
N VAL A 394 9.11 10.13 3.53
CA VAL A 394 9.93 9.66 2.38
C VAL A 394 9.59 10.40 1.09
N CYS A 395 8.38 10.92 0.96
CA CYS A 395 7.91 11.62 -0.24
C CYS A 395 8.14 13.14 -0.18
N SER A 396 8.60 13.65 0.97
CA SER A 396 8.77 15.08 1.21
C SER A 396 9.63 15.78 0.15
N THR A 397 9.33 17.06 -0.06
CA THR A 397 9.97 17.90 -1.08
C THR A 397 11.49 18.02 -0.86
N GLU A 398 11.92 18.06 0.40
CA GLU A 398 13.33 18.16 0.82
C GLU A 398 14.09 16.88 0.48
N VAL A 399 13.47 15.72 0.69
CA VAL A 399 14.04 14.42 0.30
C VAL A 399 14.19 14.34 -1.21
N ARG A 400 13.15 14.71 -1.97
CA ARG A 400 13.19 14.73 -3.44
C ARG A 400 14.28 15.67 -3.97
N LYS A 401 14.37 16.90 -3.44
CA LYS A 401 15.44 17.86 -3.80
C LYS A 401 16.84 17.35 -3.45
N GLY A 402 16.98 16.64 -2.33
CA GLY A 402 18.23 15.99 -1.94
C GLY A 402 18.64 14.92 -2.95
N LEU A 403 17.72 14.02 -3.32
CA LEU A 403 18.00 12.95 -4.29
C LEU A 403 18.41 13.46 -5.67
N GLN A 404 17.83 14.59 -6.12
CA GLN A 404 18.19 15.25 -7.39
C GLN A 404 19.64 15.78 -7.43
N ARG A 405 20.36 15.84 -6.30
CA ARG A 405 21.78 16.27 -6.26
C ARG A 405 22.74 15.20 -6.79
N ALA A 406 22.29 13.95 -6.86
CA ALA A 406 22.99 12.87 -7.54
C ALA A 406 22.19 12.44 -8.75
N ASN A 407 22.84 11.93 -9.80
CA ASN A 407 22.17 11.33 -10.96
C ASN A 407 22.07 9.79 -10.83
N TRP A 408 23.03 9.19 -10.13
CA TRP A 408 23.17 7.75 -9.99
C TRP A 408 23.40 7.39 -8.53
N ILE A 409 22.85 6.24 -8.14
CA ILE A 409 23.12 5.61 -6.86
C ILE A 409 23.56 4.16 -7.08
N VAL A 410 24.58 3.75 -6.34
CA VAL A 410 25.12 2.39 -6.33
C VAL A 410 24.71 1.71 -5.04
N GLN A 411 24.10 0.53 -5.15
CA GLN A 411 23.61 -0.28 -4.05
C GLN A 411 24.16 -1.71 -4.16
N THR A 412 24.76 -2.23 -3.09
CA THR A 412 25.10 -3.66 -3.00
C THR A 412 23.81 -4.49 -2.84
N LEU A 413 23.59 -5.43 -3.75
CA LEU A 413 22.48 -6.40 -3.73
C LEU A 413 22.87 -7.70 -3.03
N VAL A 414 24.09 -8.19 -3.27
CA VAL A 414 24.57 -9.48 -2.74
C VAL A 414 25.98 -9.31 -2.17
N PRO A 415 26.21 -9.68 -0.89
CA PRO A 415 25.17 -9.89 0.13
C PRO A 415 24.43 -8.57 0.40
N GLU A 416 23.13 -8.64 0.69
CA GLU A 416 22.38 -7.45 1.12
C GLU A 416 22.91 -7.01 2.49
N VAL A 417 23.60 -5.87 2.56
CA VAL A 417 24.38 -5.41 3.74
C VAL A 417 23.55 -5.34 5.03
N TYR A 418 22.23 -5.23 4.91
CA TYR A 418 21.30 -5.10 6.04
C TYR A 418 20.41 -6.33 6.29
N ARG A 419 20.62 -7.41 5.54
CA ARG A 419 19.99 -8.72 5.77
C ARG A 419 21.09 -9.78 5.70
N LEU A 420 21.71 -10.03 6.85
CA LEU A 420 22.69 -11.12 7.01
C LEU A 420 21.94 -12.42 7.30
N TYR A 421 22.40 -13.52 6.73
CA TYR A 421 21.91 -14.88 6.96
C TYR A 421 23.10 -15.83 7.16
N ASP A 422 22.94 -16.81 8.06
CA ASP A 422 23.98 -17.78 8.45
C ASP A 422 24.15 -18.96 7.47
N GLY A 423 23.21 -19.16 6.54
CA GLY A 423 23.13 -20.40 5.77
C GLY A 423 23.74 -20.35 4.37
N ASN A 424 25.00 -19.95 4.26
CA ASN A 424 25.80 -20.20 3.05
C ASN A 424 27.13 -20.93 3.39
N ASN A 425 27.08 -21.86 4.34
CA ASN A 425 28.25 -22.63 4.78
C ASN A 425 28.50 -23.95 4.01
N GLU A 426 27.84 -24.17 2.89
CA GLU A 426 28.16 -25.30 2.00
C GLU A 426 28.30 -24.83 0.56
N ALA A 427 29.46 -24.25 0.24
CA ALA A 427 29.93 -24.25 -1.14
C ALA A 427 30.32 -25.68 -1.50
N ASP A 428 29.39 -26.36 -2.14
CA ASP A 428 29.55 -27.70 -2.70
C ASP A 428 30.82 -27.75 -3.57
N LYS A 429 31.68 -28.75 -3.35
CA LYS A 429 32.99 -28.90 -4.03
C LYS A 429 32.86 -29.42 -5.48
N GLU A 430 31.68 -29.36 -6.09
CA GLU A 430 31.44 -29.90 -7.42
C GLU A 430 31.25 -28.82 -8.49
N LYS A 431 31.83 -29.11 -9.68
CA LYS A 431 31.72 -28.57 -11.06
C LYS A 431 30.91 -27.28 -11.32
N GLY A 432 31.28 -26.52 -12.35
CA GLY A 432 30.61 -25.27 -12.72
C GLY A 432 29.08 -25.40 -12.87
N LYS A 433 28.34 -24.46 -12.28
CA LYS A 433 26.87 -24.40 -12.25
C LYS A 433 26.39 -23.00 -12.62
N ILE A 434 25.18 -22.90 -13.19
CA ILE A 434 24.43 -21.63 -13.28
C ILE A 434 23.28 -21.68 -12.30
N LEU A 435 23.15 -20.61 -11.52
CA LEU A 435 22.13 -20.44 -10.50
C LEU A 435 21.18 -19.30 -10.89
N SER A 436 19.89 -19.52 -10.70
CA SER A 436 18.87 -18.47 -10.64
C SER A 436 18.74 -18.07 -9.19
N ALA A 437 18.94 -16.79 -8.87
CA ALA A 437 18.70 -16.29 -7.52
C ALA A 437 17.59 -15.25 -7.56
N ARG A 438 16.56 -15.44 -6.72
CA ARG A 438 15.60 -14.38 -6.43
C ARG A 438 16.24 -13.41 -5.45
N LEU A 439 16.48 -12.17 -5.88
CA LEU A 439 17.06 -11.10 -5.04
C LEU A 439 16.09 -10.53 -3.98
N HIS A 440 14.91 -11.13 -3.82
CA HIS A 440 13.89 -10.75 -2.84
C HIS A 440 13.65 -11.88 -1.84
N TYR A 441 13.22 -11.56 -0.63
CA TYR A 441 13.02 -12.53 0.44
C TYR A 441 11.74 -13.39 0.25
N PRO A 442 11.78 -14.71 0.55
CA PRO A 442 12.97 -15.49 0.84
C PRO A 442 13.84 -15.64 -0.41
N VAL A 443 15.16 -15.47 -0.25
CA VAL A 443 16.12 -15.69 -1.34
C VAL A 443 16.06 -17.17 -1.69
N ASP A 444 15.57 -17.42 -2.89
CA ASP A 444 15.48 -18.76 -3.46
C ASP A 444 16.56 -18.88 -4.53
N VAL A 445 17.42 -19.88 -4.39
CA VAL A 445 18.52 -20.15 -5.31
C VAL A 445 18.26 -21.50 -5.95
N VAL A 446 17.98 -21.48 -7.26
CA VAL A 446 17.66 -22.67 -8.04
C VAL A 446 18.79 -22.93 -9.03
N GLU A 447 19.29 -24.16 -9.05
CA GLU A 447 20.23 -24.60 -10.09
C GLU A 447 19.49 -24.71 -11.43
N ILE A 448 19.94 -23.95 -12.43
CA ILE A 448 19.36 -23.95 -13.79
C ILE A 448 20.14 -24.89 -14.71
N VAL A 449 21.47 -24.85 -14.63
CA VAL A 449 22.38 -25.62 -15.48
C VAL A 449 23.48 -26.21 -14.63
N SER A 450 23.76 -27.49 -14.85
CA SER A 450 24.73 -28.27 -14.09
C SER A 450 25.75 -28.95 -15.00
N GLY A 451 26.84 -29.45 -14.40
CA GLY A 451 27.85 -30.22 -15.10
C GLY A 451 28.70 -29.39 -16.07
N LEU A 452 28.87 -28.08 -15.86
CA LEU A 452 29.80 -27.27 -16.64
C LEU A 452 31.23 -27.57 -16.21
N SER A 453 32.16 -27.57 -17.17
CA SER A 453 33.56 -27.86 -16.86
C SER A 453 34.36 -26.59 -16.60
N CYS A 454 34.21 -25.56 -17.43
CA CYS A 454 34.83 -24.26 -17.27
C CYS A 454 33.99 -23.18 -17.98
N PRO A 455 32.87 -22.73 -17.37
CA PRO A 455 32.06 -21.66 -17.94
C PRO A 455 32.78 -20.33 -17.78
N VAL A 456 33.12 -19.67 -18.89
CA VAL A 456 33.89 -18.40 -18.87
C VAL A 456 33.05 -17.19 -19.25
N ALA A 457 31.94 -17.38 -19.95
CA ALA A 457 31.05 -16.30 -20.36
C ALA A 457 29.59 -16.74 -20.38
N ILE A 458 28.71 -15.80 -20.05
CA ILE A 458 27.26 -15.98 -20.04
C ILE A 458 26.60 -14.71 -20.57
N THR A 459 25.56 -14.88 -21.37
CA THR A 459 24.73 -13.76 -21.84
C THR A 459 23.27 -14.18 -21.91
N TYR A 460 22.38 -13.24 -21.63
CA TYR A 460 20.94 -13.43 -21.70
C TYR A 460 20.34 -12.35 -22.59
N ARG A 461 19.69 -12.74 -23.68
CA ARG A 461 19.00 -11.83 -24.60
C ARG A 461 17.94 -12.57 -25.39
N HIS A 462 16.87 -11.88 -25.77
CA HIS A 462 15.72 -12.49 -26.44
C HIS A 462 15.19 -13.72 -25.70
N ARG A 463 15.29 -13.70 -24.36
CA ARG A 463 14.88 -14.80 -23.47
C ARG A 463 15.67 -16.10 -23.56
N MET A 464 16.81 -16.04 -24.24
CA MET A 464 17.75 -17.14 -24.38
C MET A 464 19.00 -16.87 -23.56
N LEU A 465 19.40 -17.86 -22.78
CA LEU A 465 20.64 -17.87 -22.02
C LEU A 465 21.70 -18.65 -22.82
N LEU A 466 22.77 -17.98 -23.23
CA LEU A 466 23.92 -18.61 -23.87
C LEU A 466 25.10 -18.68 -22.89
N ILE A 467 25.76 -19.83 -22.82
CA ILE A 467 26.89 -20.09 -21.92
C ILE A 467 28.04 -20.68 -22.73
N ALA A 468 29.21 -20.03 -22.72
CA ALA A 468 30.44 -20.61 -23.25
C ALA A 468 31.13 -21.47 -22.18
N ASP A 469 31.22 -22.77 -22.43
CA ASP A 469 31.96 -23.71 -21.59
C ASP A 469 33.22 -24.16 -22.33
N VAL A 470 34.36 -23.55 -22.01
CA VAL A 470 35.66 -23.82 -22.65
C VAL A 470 36.17 -25.20 -22.28
N GLY A 471 35.86 -25.69 -21.07
CA GLY A 471 36.32 -26.99 -20.62
C GLY A 471 35.70 -28.13 -21.44
N LYS A 472 34.51 -27.91 -21.99
CA LYS A 472 33.81 -28.83 -22.91
C LYS A 472 33.84 -28.39 -24.38
N GLN A 473 34.42 -27.23 -24.69
CA GLN A 473 34.45 -26.63 -26.03
C GLN A 473 33.07 -26.53 -26.69
N GLN A 474 32.08 -26.02 -25.94
CA GLN A 474 30.69 -25.91 -26.41
C GLN A 474 30.05 -24.59 -26.00
N ILE A 475 29.00 -24.20 -26.73
CA ILE A 475 28.09 -23.11 -26.33
C ILE A 475 26.73 -23.70 -25.99
N LEU A 476 26.36 -23.67 -24.71
CA LEU A 476 25.06 -24.14 -24.25
C LEU A 476 24.01 -23.04 -24.45
N CYS A 477 22.77 -23.44 -24.68
CA CYS A 477 21.67 -22.54 -25.02
C CYS A 477 20.40 -22.94 -24.27
N SER A 478 20.08 -22.23 -23.20
CA SER A 478 18.91 -22.55 -22.36
C SER A 478 17.82 -21.51 -22.53
N ASP A 479 16.59 -21.96 -22.79
CA ASP A 479 15.41 -21.11 -22.81
C ASP A 479 14.79 -21.07 -21.41
N LEU A 480 14.97 -19.95 -20.72
CA LEU A 480 14.46 -19.78 -19.37
C LEU A 480 12.94 -19.56 -19.34
N THR A 481 12.36 -19.15 -20.47
CA THR A 481 10.96 -18.72 -20.58
C THR A 481 10.04 -19.78 -21.19
N GLY A 482 10.61 -20.71 -21.96
CA GLY A 482 9.87 -21.73 -22.71
C GLY A 482 9.18 -21.19 -23.96
N ASP A 483 9.69 -20.08 -24.52
CA ASP A 483 9.14 -19.43 -25.70
C ASP A 483 9.70 -20.00 -27.01
N HIS A 484 10.90 -20.56 -26.98
CA HIS A 484 11.63 -21.04 -28.15
C HIS A 484 11.60 -22.56 -28.28
N PHE A 485 11.62 -23.26 -27.16
CA PHE A 485 11.48 -24.72 -27.13
C PHE A 485 10.08 -25.16 -26.70
N LEU A 486 9.59 -26.23 -27.31
CA LEU A 486 8.28 -26.77 -27.02
C LEU A 486 8.26 -27.35 -25.61
N ASN A 487 7.44 -26.77 -24.74
CA ASN A 487 7.14 -27.32 -23.42
C ASN A 487 5.62 -27.49 -23.27
N PRO A 488 5.08 -28.71 -23.53
CA PRO A 488 3.64 -28.96 -23.48
C PRO A 488 2.98 -28.58 -22.15
N GLU A 489 3.71 -28.64 -21.04
CA GLU A 489 3.19 -28.36 -19.70
C GLU A 489 2.94 -26.86 -19.48
N LYS A 490 3.84 -26.02 -20.01
CA LYS A 490 3.78 -24.55 -19.89
C LYS A 490 2.92 -23.88 -20.97
N MET A 491 2.52 -24.60 -22.02
CA MET A 491 1.73 -24.04 -23.12
C MET A 491 0.23 -23.91 -22.80
N THR A 492 -0.39 -22.83 -23.31
CA THR A 492 -1.84 -22.61 -23.30
C THR A 492 -2.57 -23.50 -24.31
N VAL A 493 -3.88 -23.71 -24.14
CA VAL A 493 -4.71 -24.48 -25.10
C VAL A 493 -4.62 -23.92 -26.51
N LYS A 494 -4.59 -22.58 -26.65
CA LYS A 494 -4.46 -21.89 -27.94
C LYS A 494 -3.10 -22.19 -28.60
N GLN A 495 -2.00 -22.14 -27.83
CA GLN A 495 -0.66 -22.48 -28.33
C GLN A 495 -0.55 -23.95 -28.70
N LEU A 496 -1.03 -24.87 -27.85
CA LEU A 496 -1.04 -26.31 -28.11
C LEU A 496 -1.81 -26.64 -29.40
N ARG A 497 -3.01 -26.06 -29.57
CA ARG A 497 -3.81 -26.25 -30.80
C ARG A 497 -3.09 -25.70 -32.02
N LYS A 498 -2.49 -24.51 -31.95
CA LYS A 498 -1.74 -23.94 -33.07
C LYS A 498 -0.58 -24.86 -33.48
N VAL A 499 0.26 -25.25 -32.52
CA VAL A 499 1.44 -26.11 -32.75
C VAL A 499 1.06 -27.48 -33.32
N LEU A 500 -0.01 -28.10 -32.80
CA LEU A 500 -0.52 -29.38 -33.31
C LEU A 500 -1.19 -29.22 -34.68
N LYS A 501 -1.89 -28.11 -34.95
CA LYS A 501 -2.51 -27.81 -36.25
C LYS A 501 -1.45 -27.67 -37.33
N ASP A 502 -0.42 -26.87 -37.07
CA ASP A 502 0.68 -26.61 -38.00
C ASP A 502 1.44 -27.91 -38.35
N ARG A 503 1.46 -28.87 -37.42
CA ARG A 503 2.08 -30.20 -37.58
C ARG A 503 1.12 -31.29 -38.06
N ARG A 504 -0.15 -30.96 -38.31
CA ARG A 504 -1.22 -31.91 -38.70
C ARG A 504 -1.46 -33.05 -37.70
N LEU A 505 -1.30 -32.76 -36.41
CA LEU A 505 -1.43 -33.71 -35.28
C LEU A 505 -2.62 -33.37 -34.37
N LEU A 506 -3.57 -32.56 -34.85
CA LEU A 506 -4.73 -32.16 -34.04
C LEU A 506 -5.64 -33.39 -33.81
N PRO A 507 -5.98 -33.74 -32.55
CA PRO A 507 -6.93 -34.81 -32.28
C PRO A 507 -8.30 -34.49 -32.90
N PRO A 508 -9.07 -35.50 -33.37
CA PRO A 508 -10.39 -35.28 -33.93
C PRO A 508 -11.39 -34.78 -32.87
N GLY A 509 -12.00 -33.61 -33.10
CA GLY A 509 -13.04 -33.00 -32.25
C GLY A 509 -12.74 -31.55 -31.84
N ASN A 510 -13.73 -30.65 -31.92
CA ASN A 510 -13.54 -29.21 -31.65
C ASN A 510 -13.25 -28.86 -30.16
N ASN A 511 -13.46 -29.80 -29.23
CA ASN A 511 -13.43 -29.60 -27.77
C ASN A 511 -12.37 -30.44 -27.03
N SER A 512 -11.25 -30.82 -27.67
CA SER A 512 -10.19 -31.58 -26.98
C SER A 512 -9.68 -30.85 -25.73
N LYS A 513 -9.58 -31.58 -24.61
CA LYS A 513 -9.14 -31.05 -23.31
C LYS A 513 -7.63 -30.78 -23.31
N LYS A 514 -7.14 -29.85 -22.46
CA LYS A 514 -5.71 -29.48 -22.38
C LYS A 514 -4.79 -30.71 -22.26
N GLY A 515 -5.15 -31.69 -21.43
CA GLY A 515 -4.37 -32.92 -21.24
C GLY A 515 -4.23 -33.81 -22.47
N GLU A 516 -5.23 -33.86 -23.35
CA GLU A 516 -5.16 -34.64 -24.60
C GLU A 516 -4.22 -33.99 -25.61
N LEU A 517 -4.31 -32.66 -25.73
CA LEU A 517 -3.41 -31.88 -26.58
C LEU A 517 -1.96 -31.97 -26.08
N GLN A 518 -1.75 -31.95 -24.77
CA GLN A 518 -0.43 -32.15 -24.17
C GLN A 518 0.13 -33.55 -24.47
N LYS A 519 -0.68 -34.60 -24.34
CA LYS A 519 -0.27 -35.97 -24.66
C LYS A 519 0.10 -36.12 -26.13
N ALA A 520 -0.73 -35.60 -27.05
CA ALA A 520 -0.46 -35.66 -28.48
C ALA A 520 0.87 -34.97 -28.85
N LEU A 521 1.13 -33.80 -28.26
CA LEU A 521 2.39 -33.09 -28.49
C LEU A 521 3.58 -33.82 -27.88
N LYS A 522 3.46 -34.33 -26.64
CA LYS A 522 4.52 -35.13 -25.98
C LYS A 522 4.89 -36.36 -26.82
N SER A 523 3.91 -37.15 -27.27
CA SER A 523 4.16 -38.32 -28.11
C SER A 523 4.87 -37.98 -29.42
N TRP A 524 4.57 -36.83 -30.03
CA TRP A 524 5.31 -36.36 -31.20
C TRP A 524 6.74 -35.93 -30.86
N MET A 525 6.93 -35.23 -29.73
CA MET A 525 8.27 -34.84 -29.28
C MET A 525 9.13 -36.07 -29.02
N ASP A 526 8.61 -37.07 -28.31
CA ASP A 526 9.31 -38.33 -27.99
C ASP A 526 9.72 -39.08 -29.26
N ALA A 527 8.88 -39.04 -30.30
CA ALA A 527 9.16 -39.68 -31.59
C ALA A 527 10.21 -38.93 -32.44
N ASN A 528 10.49 -37.66 -32.14
CA ASN A 528 11.37 -36.79 -32.94
C ASN A 528 12.59 -36.27 -32.17
N SER A 529 12.73 -36.60 -30.88
CA SER A 529 13.92 -36.32 -30.09
C SER A 529 15.04 -37.33 -30.35
N THR A 530 16.26 -36.87 -30.58
CA THR A 530 17.46 -37.74 -30.64
C THR A 530 17.93 -38.07 -29.22
N SER A 531 17.97 -39.36 -28.86
CA SER A 531 18.47 -39.82 -27.56
C SER A 531 20.00 -39.92 -27.55
N ASP A 532 20.64 -39.43 -26.47
CA ASP A 532 22.05 -39.67 -26.18
C ASP A 532 22.23 -40.96 -25.34
N ARG A 533 23.43 -41.57 -25.36
CA ARG A 533 23.72 -42.94 -24.86
C ARG A 533 23.38 -43.22 -23.39
N ASN A 534 23.05 -42.20 -22.59
CA ASN A 534 22.78 -42.33 -21.15
C ASN A 534 21.32 -42.04 -20.73
N GLY A 535 20.37 -41.90 -21.65
CA GLY A 535 18.93 -41.86 -21.31
C GLY A 535 18.46 -40.65 -20.48
N GLN A 536 19.29 -39.61 -20.31
CA GLN A 536 18.84 -38.31 -19.79
C GLN A 536 18.47 -37.39 -20.96
N THR A 537 17.24 -36.88 -20.96
CA THR A 537 16.81 -35.75 -21.80
C THR A 537 17.65 -34.53 -21.43
N LYS A 538 18.73 -34.25 -22.18
CA LYS A 538 19.48 -32.99 -22.10
C LYS A 538 18.49 -31.85 -22.36
N LEU A 539 18.33 -30.95 -21.38
CA LEU A 539 17.81 -29.62 -21.65
C LEU A 539 18.72 -28.99 -22.72
N HIS A 540 18.10 -28.66 -23.86
CA HIS A 540 18.54 -27.77 -24.94
C HIS A 540 20.06 -27.49 -24.98
N THR A 541 20.85 -28.46 -25.42
CA THR A 541 22.28 -28.24 -25.69
C THR A 541 22.45 -28.01 -27.18
N VAL A 542 23.02 -26.86 -27.56
CA VAL A 542 23.47 -26.62 -28.93
C VAL A 542 24.91 -27.09 -29.00
N GLU A 543 25.16 -28.21 -29.65
CA GLU A 543 26.52 -28.55 -30.04
C GLU A 543 26.83 -27.76 -31.33
N ILE A 544 27.89 -26.97 -31.33
CA ILE A 544 28.33 -26.28 -32.54
C ILE A 544 28.90 -27.35 -33.46
N VAL A 545 28.19 -27.65 -34.55
CA VAL A 545 28.60 -28.67 -35.51
C VAL A 545 29.56 -28.04 -36.52
N ASN A 546 30.71 -28.70 -36.71
CA ASN A 546 31.86 -28.35 -37.56
C ASN A 546 32.92 -27.45 -36.90
N GLN A 547 34.10 -28.06 -36.67
CA GLN A 547 35.40 -27.60 -36.10
C GLN A 547 35.80 -26.13 -36.37
N PRO A 548 36.68 -25.47 -35.55
CA PRO A 548 37.75 -25.98 -34.68
C PRO A 548 37.44 -25.84 -33.17
N THR A 549 38.40 -26.16 -32.32
CA THR A 549 38.42 -25.93 -30.86
C THR A 549 38.14 -24.46 -30.55
N ILE A 550 36.87 -24.06 -30.43
CA ILE A 550 36.49 -22.67 -30.13
C ILE A 550 36.82 -22.39 -28.66
N GLN A 551 37.91 -21.67 -28.41
CA GLN A 551 38.27 -21.13 -27.09
C GLN A 551 37.54 -19.79 -26.88
N ALA A 552 36.20 -19.85 -26.76
CA ALA A 552 35.40 -18.65 -26.56
C ALA A 552 35.71 -18.00 -25.21
N THR A 553 35.99 -16.69 -25.20
CA THR A 553 36.22 -15.89 -23.98
C THR A 553 35.03 -15.00 -23.62
N ALA A 554 34.14 -14.74 -24.58
CA ALA A 554 32.92 -13.96 -24.43
C ALA A 554 31.79 -14.51 -25.33
N VAL A 555 30.54 -14.24 -24.96
CA VAL A 555 29.35 -14.53 -25.80
C VAL A 555 28.41 -13.34 -25.74
N VAL A 556 27.87 -12.96 -26.89
CA VAL A 556 27.08 -11.74 -27.09
C VAL A 556 26.07 -11.92 -28.22
N PHE A 557 25.05 -11.06 -28.26
CA PHE A 557 24.09 -10.99 -29.36
C PHE A 557 24.27 -9.70 -30.15
N SER A 558 24.15 -9.79 -31.48
CA SER A 558 24.01 -8.65 -32.39
C SER A 558 22.55 -8.52 -32.83
N GLU A 559 22.03 -7.28 -32.88
CA GLU A 559 20.70 -7.02 -33.42
C GLU A 559 20.74 -6.84 -34.94
N LYS A 560 19.63 -7.16 -35.63
CA LYS A 560 19.50 -6.89 -37.06
C LYS A 560 19.49 -5.38 -37.29
N GLY A 561 20.49 -4.86 -38.00
CA GLY A 561 20.55 -3.44 -38.41
C GLY A 561 21.78 -2.70 -37.90
N THR A 562 22.54 -3.27 -36.96
CA THR A 562 23.85 -2.77 -36.57
C THR A 562 24.91 -3.73 -37.07
N ASP A 563 25.70 -3.32 -38.05
CA ASP A 563 26.85 -4.12 -38.51
C ASP A 563 27.99 -4.09 -37.47
N ASN A 564 27.94 -3.20 -36.47
CA ASN A 564 29.00 -3.01 -35.48
C ASN A 564 28.75 -3.81 -34.19
N PHE A 565 29.81 -4.44 -33.68
CA PHE A 565 29.89 -5.12 -32.40
C PHE A 565 31.06 -4.59 -31.58
N TYR A 566 30.95 -4.61 -30.25
CA TYR A 566 31.99 -4.11 -29.34
C TYR A 566 32.64 -5.24 -28.56
N ALA A 567 33.97 -5.26 -28.51
CA ALA A 567 34.76 -6.22 -27.74
C ALA A 567 35.67 -5.49 -26.74
N ALA A 568 35.73 -6.02 -25.51
CA ALA A 568 36.78 -5.68 -24.56
C ALA A 568 37.95 -6.64 -24.84
N GLU A 569 39.07 -6.07 -25.29
CA GLU A 569 40.36 -6.71 -25.62
C GLU A 569 40.43 -8.24 -25.57
N MET A 570 40.72 -8.87 -26.73
CA MET A 570 41.82 -9.82 -26.88
C MET A 570 42.25 -9.93 -28.36
N SER A 571 43.56 -10.03 -28.59
CA SER A 571 44.14 -10.70 -29.77
C SER A 571 43.46 -12.07 -29.98
N GLY A 572 42.74 -12.25 -31.09
CA GLY A 572 41.92 -13.44 -31.31
C GLY A 572 40.97 -13.32 -32.50
N GLN A 573 40.01 -14.25 -32.57
CA GLN A 573 39.00 -14.32 -33.64
C GLN A 573 37.58 -14.09 -33.09
N VAL A 574 36.80 -13.29 -33.80
CA VAL A 574 35.34 -13.18 -33.60
C VAL A 574 34.64 -14.12 -34.55
N HIS A 575 33.83 -15.04 -34.01
CA HIS A 575 33.02 -15.96 -34.81
C HIS A 575 31.57 -15.49 -34.82
N GLU A 576 31.03 -15.22 -36.01
CA GLU A 576 29.59 -15.02 -36.17
C GLU A 576 28.90 -16.37 -36.29
N ILE A 577 27.93 -16.63 -35.42
CA ILE A 577 27.22 -17.91 -35.36
C ILE A 577 25.73 -17.66 -35.60
N SER A 578 25.17 -18.33 -36.62
CA SER A 578 23.74 -18.41 -36.84
C SER A 578 23.15 -19.51 -35.97
N LEU A 579 22.25 -19.15 -35.05
CA LEU A 579 21.48 -20.09 -34.25
C LEU A 579 20.07 -20.27 -34.82
N THR A 580 19.70 -21.50 -35.17
CA THR A 580 18.37 -21.86 -35.65
C THR A 580 17.70 -22.84 -34.68
N ILE A 581 16.55 -22.44 -34.11
CA ILE A 581 15.77 -23.24 -33.16
C ILE A 581 14.49 -23.72 -33.85
N ASN A 582 14.22 -25.03 -33.84
CA ASN A 582 13.03 -25.62 -34.48
C ASN A 582 11.98 -26.12 -33.47
N GLY A 583 12.10 -25.72 -32.21
CA GLY A 583 11.22 -26.09 -31.11
C GLY A 583 11.60 -27.38 -30.38
N LEU A 584 12.46 -28.23 -30.95
CA LEU A 584 12.99 -29.43 -30.30
C LEU A 584 14.49 -29.29 -30.04
N ASN A 585 15.21 -28.97 -31.12
CA ASN A 585 16.65 -28.84 -31.15
C ASN A 585 17.03 -27.43 -31.58
N ALA A 586 18.25 -27.05 -31.26
CA ALA A 586 18.84 -25.81 -31.73
C ALA A 586 20.19 -26.14 -32.39
N ASN A 587 20.37 -25.62 -33.61
CA ASN A 587 21.56 -25.84 -34.43
C ASN A 587 22.31 -24.53 -34.58
N ALA A 588 23.62 -24.56 -34.36
CA ALA A 588 24.50 -23.42 -34.58
C ALA A 588 25.42 -23.67 -35.76
N ASN A 589 25.49 -22.71 -36.69
CA ASN A 589 26.43 -22.72 -37.80
C ASN A 589 27.32 -21.48 -37.74
N VAL A 590 28.63 -21.67 -37.79
CA VAL A 590 29.58 -20.55 -37.95
C VAL A 590 29.42 -20.00 -39.36
N LEU A 591 29.06 -18.72 -39.47
CA LEU A 591 28.91 -18.02 -40.74
C LEU A 591 30.24 -17.45 -41.22
N ARG A 592 31.01 -16.85 -40.32
CA ARG A 592 32.32 -16.23 -40.59
C ARG A 592 33.19 -16.15 -39.34
N SER A 593 34.49 -16.00 -39.55
CA SER A 593 35.52 -15.73 -38.54
C SER A 593 36.29 -14.49 -38.94
N ILE A 594 36.39 -13.50 -38.04
CA ILE A 594 37.06 -12.22 -38.27
C ILE A 594 38.25 -12.15 -37.32
N ASP A 595 39.45 -11.93 -37.85
CA ASP A 595 40.63 -11.66 -37.02
C ASP A 595 40.55 -10.22 -36.49
N VAL A 596 40.56 -10.08 -35.17
CA VAL A 596 40.45 -8.78 -34.49
C VAL A 596 41.74 -8.38 -33.80
N THR A 597 42.87 -8.97 -34.21
CA THR A 597 44.19 -8.62 -33.70
C THR A 597 44.62 -7.24 -34.19
N VAL A 598 44.31 -6.22 -33.39
CA VAL A 598 44.80 -4.85 -33.58
C VAL A 598 46.10 -4.73 -32.77
N GLY A 599 47.23 -4.38 -33.39
CA GLY A 599 48.59 -4.39 -32.80
C GLY A 599 48.85 -3.32 -31.71
N ILE A 600 47.93 -3.15 -30.77
CA ILE A 600 47.92 -2.14 -29.70
C ILE A 600 47.73 -2.83 -28.34
N ASN A 601 47.90 -2.11 -27.22
CA ASN A 601 47.70 -2.59 -25.84
C ASN A 601 46.21 -2.91 -25.48
N GLY A 602 45.42 -3.26 -26.49
CA GLY A 602 43.98 -3.47 -26.47
C GLY A 602 43.15 -2.31 -25.96
N GLY A 603 41.91 -2.63 -25.58
CA GLY A 603 40.89 -1.67 -25.16
C GLY A 603 39.50 -2.03 -25.69
N LEU A 604 38.66 -1.02 -25.91
CA LEU A 604 37.35 -1.17 -26.53
C LEU A 604 37.51 -1.18 -28.06
N LEU A 605 37.20 -2.32 -28.68
CA LEU A 605 37.29 -2.53 -30.12
C LEU A 605 35.89 -2.49 -30.73
N ARG A 606 35.74 -1.81 -31.88
CA ARG A 606 34.54 -1.85 -32.72
C ARG A 606 34.82 -2.72 -33.94
N VAL A 607 34.02 -3.76 -34.09
CA VAL A 607 34.13 -4.78 -35.13
C VAL A 607 32.91 -4.68 -36.02
N ASN A 608 33.11 -4.28 -37.26
CA ASN A 608 32.06 -4.30 -38.26
C ASN A 608 31.97 -5.70 -38.88
N LEU A 609 30.90 -6.43 -38.57
CA LEU A 609 30.67 -7.79 -39.04
C LEU A 609 30.60 -7.83 -40.57
N ALA A 610 29.88 -6.90 -41.21
CA ALA A 610 29.67 -6.88 -42.67
C ALA A 610 30.98 -6.74 -43.47
N THR A 611 31.88 -5.86 -43.04
CA THR A 611 33.13 -5.54 -43.73
C THR A 611 34.34 -6.31 -43.17
N GLY A 612 34.23 -6.87 -41.97
CA GLY A 612 35.36 -7.43 -41.23
C GLY A 612 36.32 -6.37 -40.67
N HIS A 613 35.99 -5.08 -40.78
CA HIS A 613 36.82 -3.99 -40.28
C HIS A 613 36.82 -3.97 -38.75
N CYS A 614 38.00 -3.94 -38.14
CA CYS A 614 38.18 -3.81 -36.70
C CYS A 614 38.99 -2.56 -36.41
N GLU A 615 38.50 -1.73 -35.49
CA GLU A 615 39.20 -0.54 -35.02
C GLU A 615 39.14 -0.45 -33.50
N CYS A 616 40.13 0.23 -32.92
CA CYS A 616 40.13 0.53 -31.50
C CYS A 616 39.51 1.91 -31.27
N VAL A 617 38.38 1.92 -30.57
CA VAL A 617 37.66 3.14 -30.24
C VAL A 617 38.23 3.77 -28.98
N LEU A 618 38.60 2.95 -27.99
CA LEU A 618 39.28 3.40 -26.77
C LEU A 618 40.44 2.46 -26.47
N SER A 619 41.65 2.99 -26.34
CA SER A 619 42.84 2.20 -25.99
C SER A 619 42.99 2.10 -24.47
N ASN A 620 43.42 0.94 -23.97
CA ASN A 620 43.83 0.82 -22.57
C ASN A 620 45.03 1.75 -22.27
N GLY A 621 45.11 2.23 -21.04
CA GLY A 621 46.08 3.23 -20.60
C GLY A 621 45.81 4.66 -21.07
N SER A 622 44.71 4.88 -21.81
CA SER A 622 44.24 6.23 -22.15
C SER A 622 43.56 6.91 -20.96
N GLU A 623 43.39 8.23 -21.02
CA GLU A 623 42.66 8.98 -19.99
C GLU A 623 41.23 8.45 -19.80
N ASP A 624 40.57 8.12 -20.90
CA ASP A 624 39.18 7.64 -20.89
C ASP A 624 39.05 6.18 -20.48
N LEU A 625 40.09 5.36 -20.67
CA LEU A 625 40.06 3.93 -20.38
C LEU A 625 41.43 3.40 -19.91
N GLN A 626 41.55 3.06 -18.62
CA GLN A 626 42.79 2.55 -18.06
C GLN A 626 42.95 1.04 -18.33
N CYS A 627 41.95 0.23 -17.96
CA CYS A 627 41.96 -1.21 -18.25
C CYS A 627 40.51 -1.76 -18.31
N VAL A 628 39.99 -1.95 -19.53
CA VAL A 628 38.68 -2.59 -19.72
C VAL A 628 38.74 -4.07 -19.32
N HIS A 629 37.69 -4.57 -18.69
CA HIS A 629 37.60 -6.01 -18.38
C HIS A 629 36.28 -6.66 -18.80
N GLY A 630 35.17 -5.95 -18.63
CA GLY A 630 33.84 -6.43 -18.99
C GLY A 630 33.04 -5.33 -19.64
N ILE A 631 32.24 -5.69 -20.63
CA ILE A 631 31.38 -4.77 -21.38
C ILE A 631 29.98 -5.34 -21.53
N CYS A 632 29.01 -4.45 -21.66
CA CYS A 632 27.63 -4.80 -21.97
C CYS A 632 26.98 -3.64 -22.73
N ALA A 633 26.38 -3.92 -23.88
CA ALA A 633 25.63 -2.93 -24.64
C ALA A 633 24.18 -2.83 -24.14
N LYS A 634 23.68 -1.60 -24.04
CA LYS A 634 22.26 -1.29 -23.85
C LYS A 634 21.50 -1.41 -25.17
N MET A 635 20.17 -1.41 -25.10
CA MET A 635 19.29 -1.43 -26.28
C MET A 635 19.38 -0.17 -27.14
N ASP A 636 19.85 0.95 -26.58
CA ASP A 636 20.04 2.22 -27.29
C ASP A 636 21.41 2.32 -27.98
N GLY A 637 22.23 1.26 -27.94
CA GLY A 637 23.59 1.24 -28.50
C GLY A 637 24.68 1.74 -27.56
N THR A 638 24.34 2.29 -26.38
CA THR A 638 25.33 2.71 -25.38
C THR A 638 26.09 1.50 -24.84
N VAL A 639 27.42 1.55 -24.84
CA VAL A 639 28.27 0.49 -24.30
C VAL A 639 28.66 0.81 -22.87
N VAL A 640 28.26 -0.02 -21.91
CA VAL A 640 28.70 0.08 -20.52
C VAL A 640 29.91 -0.80 -20.31
N MET A 641 30.93 -0.28 -19.63
CA MET A 641 32.21 -0.95 -19.42
C MET A 641 32.69 -0.82 -17.98
N VAL A 642 33.34 -1.88 -17.48
CA VAL A 642 34.09 -1.82 -16.23
C VAL A 642 35.55 -1.50 -16.53
N ASP A 643 36.01 -0.38 -15.98
CA ASP A 643 37.40 0.01 -15.98
C ASP A 643 38.04 -0.45 -14.67
N ARG A 644 38.70 -1.61 -14.73
CA ARG A 644 39.33 -2.24 -13.58
C ARG A 644 40.51 -1.41 -13.07
N GLY A 645 41.24 -0.77 -13.98
CA GLY A 645 42.41 0.05 -13.65
C GLY A 645 42.03 1.35 -12.94
N ASP A 646 40.87 1.92 -13.31
CA ASP A 646 40.35 3.16 -12.74
C ASP A 646 39.29 2.93 -11.64
N HIS A 647 39.01 1.69 -11.24
CA HIS A 647 37.97 1.35 -10.26
C HIS A 647 36.60 2.00 -10.55
N LYS A 648 36.23 2.11 -11.83
CA LYS A 648 35.05 2.82 -12.30
C LYS A 648 34.22 1.98 -13.26
N VAL A 649 32.94 2.36 -13.36
CA VAL A 649 32.02 1.89 -14.38
C VAL A 649 31.75 3.10 -15.28
N LYS A 650 31.98 2.93 -16.58
CA LYS A 650 31.90 3.97 -17.59
C LYS A 650 30.90 3.56 -18.67
N GLU A 651 30.34 4.53 -19.37
CA GLU A 651 29.56 4.32 -20.59
C GLU A 651 30.22 5.03 -21.76
N PHE A 652 30.15 4.42 -22.94
CA PHE A 652 30.58 4.99 -24.21
C PHE A 652 29.37 5.13 -25.13
N LYS A 653 29.16 6.34 -25.66
CA LYS A 653 28.07 6.65 -26.59
C LYS A 653 28.65 6.93 -27.97
N GLU A 654 28.41 6.02 -28.90
CA GLU A 654 28.95 6.07 -30.27
C GLU A 654 28.55 7.35 -31.01
N ASP A 655 27.28 7.74 -30.96
CA ASP A 655 26.77 8.94 -31.65
C ASP A 655 27.40 10.26 -31.18
N LEU A 656 27.93 10.28 -29.96
CA LEU A 656 28.54 11.47 -29.35
C LEU A 656 30.07 11.35 -29.26
N ASP A 657 30.62 10.17 -29.58
CA ASP A 657 32.02 9.81 -29.34
C ASP A 657 32.49 10.20 -27.92
N GLU A 658 31.65 9.92 -26.91
CA GLU A 658 31.83 10.42 -25.55
C GLU A 658 31.87 9.29 -24.52
N VAL A 659 32.88 9.33 -23.65
CA VAL A 659 32.97 8.47 -22.46
C VAL A 659 32.49 9.21 -21.23
N ARG A 660 31.54 8.61 -20.51
CA ARG A 660 31.01 9.15 -19.25
C ARG A 660 31.19 8.16 -18.12
N VAL A 661 31.63 8.65 -16.96
CA VAL A 661 31.61 7.85 -15.73
C VAL A 661 30.17 7.69 -15.26
N LEU A 662 29.71 6.45 -15.12
CA LEU A 662 28.44 6.12 -14.46
C LEU A 662 28.59 6.14 -12.94
N ALA A 663 29.59 5.43 -12.42
CA ALA A 663 29.89 5.39 -11.00
C ALA A 663 31.34 4.96 -10.70
N GLY A 664 31.84 5.35 -9.52
CA GLY A 664 33.14 4.96 -8.99
C GLY A 664 33.98 6.17 -8.60
N SER A 665 34.57 6.12 -7.41
CA SER A 665 35.40 7.18 -6.84
C SER A 665 36.82 7.24 -7.39
N GLY A 666 37.23 6.27 -8.22
CA GLY A 666 38.61 6.10 -8.65
C GLY A 666 39.51 5.41 -7.62
N ARG A 667 38.97 5.04 -6.45
CA ARG A 667 39.73 4.37 -5.38
C ARG A 667 39.15 3.00 -5.09
N SER A 668 40.03 2.01 -4.94
CA SER A 668 39.65 0.68 -4.46
C SER A 668 38.88 0.78 -3.14
N GLY A 669 37.72 0.10 -3.08
CA GLY A 669 36.89 0.07 -1.89
C GLY A 669 35.56 -0.63 -2.12
N THR A 670 34.68 -0.59 -1.12
CA THR A 670 33.43 -1.37 -1.12
C THR A 670 32.18 -0.51 -0.89
N LYS A 671 32.33 0.81 -0.87
CA LYS A 671 31.31 1.75 -0.42
C LYS A 671 30.17 1.88 -1.42
N ASP A 672 28.95 1.91 -0.91
CA ASP A 672 27.73 2.26 -1.65
C ASP A 672 27.45 3.76 -1.51
N GLY A 673 26.74 4.34 -2.46
CA GLY A 673 26.48 5.78 -2.48
C GLY A 673 26.22 6.33 -3.87
N SER A 674 26.29 7.64 -4.00
CA SER A 674 26.16 8.36 -5.28
C SER A 674 27.33 8.05 -6.24
N LYS A 675 27.17 8.46 -7.51
CA LYS A 675 28.17 8.35 -8.59
C LYS A 675 29.63 8.47 -8.12
N THR A 676 29.97 9.53 -7.40
CA THR A 676 31.36 9.86 -7.02
C THR A 676 31.78 9.28 -5.66
N SER A 677 30.81 8.89 -4.83
CA SER A 677 31.06 8.34 -3.48
C SER A 677 31.19 6.82 -3.47
N ALA A 678 30.51 6.15 -4.40
CA ALA A 678 30.57 4.71 -4.54
C ALA A 678 31.98 4.26 -4.93
N SER A 679 32.43 3.13 -4.40
CA SER A 679 33.72 2.54 -4.75
C SER A 679 33.60 1.07 -5.14
N PHE A 680 34.50 0.70 -6.05
CA PHE A 680 34.70 -0.65 -6.54
C PHE A 680 36.16 -1.03 -6.28
N SER A 681 36.42 -2.30 -5.99
CA SER A 681 37.76 -2.80 -5.73
C SER A 681 38.35 -3.47 -6.98
N GLN A 682 37.66 -4.46 -7.55
CA GLN A 682 37.98 -5.04 -8.85
C GLN A 682 36.67 -5.37 -9.59
N PRO A 683 36.04 -4.37 -10.23
CA PRO A 683 34.88 -4.63 -11.06
C PRO A 683 35.33 -5.42 -12.30
N THR A 684 34.74 -6.59 -12.52
CA THR A 684 35.18 -7.50 -13.60
C THR A 684 34.06 -7.87 -14.56
N ALA A 685 32.80 -7.78 -14.16
CA ALA A 685 31.68 -8.03 -15.06
C ALA A 685 30.61 -6.96 -14.91
N VAL A 686 29.91 -6.70 -16.00
CA VAL A 686 28.77 -5.78 -16.06
C VAL A 686 27.65 -6.38 -16.89
N CYS A 687 26.41 -6.14 -16.49
CA CYS A 687 25.21 -6.58 -17.18
C CYS A 687 24.18 -5.46 -17.15
N CYS A 688 23.61 -5.12 -18.30
CA CYS A 688 22.49 -4.19 -18.41
C CYS A 688 21.17 -4.98 -18.43
N GLU A 689 20.15 -4.50 -17.72
CA GLU A 689 18.84 -5.15 -17.68
C GLU A 689 18.15 -5.14 -19.05
N GLU A 690 17.69 -6.29 -19.55
CA GLU A 690 16.98 -6.35 -20.84
C GLU A 690 15.65 -5.58 -20.77
N GLY A 691 15.47 -4.58 -21.64
CA GLY A 691 14.26 -3.76 -21.70
C GLY A 691 14.15 -2.67 -20.62
N ALA A 692 15.19 -2.52 -19.80
CA ALA A 692 15.35 -1.51 -18.75
C ALA A 692 16.78 -0.92 -18.81
N ASP A 693 17.08 0.04 -17.94
CA ASP A 693 18.33 0.83 -17.95
C ASP A 693 19.19 0.61 -16.70
N THR A 694 18.76 -0.25 -15.78
CA THR A 694 19.51 -0.63 -14.58
C THR A 694 20.77 -1.40 -14.97
N VAL A 695 21.91 -1.06 -14.35
CA VAL A 695 23.19 -1.74 -14.58
C VAL A 695 23.58 -2.53 -13.35
N TYR A 696 24.04 -3.76 -13.55
CA TYR A 696 24.54 -4.66 -12.51
C TYR A 696 26.04 -4.89 -12.70
N VAL A 697 26.80 -4.85 -11.62
CA VAL A 697 28.26 -4.93 -11.63
C VAL A 697 28.71 -5.97 -10.63
N LEU A 698 29.57 -6.89 -11.07
CA LEU A 698 30.23 -7.84 -10.20
C LEU A 698 31.61 -7.32 -9.82
N ASP A 699 31.81 -7.11 -8.52
CA ASP A 699 33.08 -6.74 -7.92
C ASP A 699 33.71 -7.97 -7.27
N THR A 700 34.58 -8.65 -8.01
CA THR A 700 35.04 -10.01 -7.68
C THR A 700 35.97 -10.05 -6.49
N SER A 701 36.85 -9.06 -6.33
CA SER A 701 37.80 -9.03 -5.22
C SER A 701 37.14 -8.98 -3.83
N ILE A 702 35.88 -8.52 -3.78
CA ILE A 702 35.10 -8.39 -2.54
C ILE A 702 33.83 -9.25 -2.55
N GLY A 703 33.62 -10.02 -3.61
CA GLY A 703 32.48 -10.93 -3.77
C GLY A 703 31.12 -10.23 -3.73
N ARG A 704 30.98 -9.06 -4.35
CA ARG A 704 29.73 -8.27 -4.31
C ARG A 704 29.07 -8.09 -5.66
N LEU A 705 27.76 -8.28 -5.70
CA LEU A 705 26.90 -7.81 -6.79
C LEU A 705 26.36 -6.44 -6.41
N LYS A 706 26.63 -5.43 -7.24
CA LYS A 706 26.15 -4.06 -7.07
C LYS A 706 25.20 -3.67 -8.20
N MET A 707 24.20 -2.87 -7.88
CA MET A 707 23.28 -2.24 -8.82
C MET A 707 23.63 -0.76 -8.95
N ILE A 708 23.58 -0.22 -10.17
CA ILE A 708 23.61 1.20 -10.46
C ILE A 708 22.25 1.58 -11.04
N THR A 709 21.58 2.54 -10.41
CA THR A 709 20.23 2.96 -10.79
C THR A 709 20.06 4.48 -10.66
N SER A 710 18.99 5.00 -11.27
CA SER A 710 18.72 6.43 -11.38
C SER A 710 18.03 6.96 -10.11
N THR A 711 18.62 8.00 -9.53
CA THR A 711 17.99 8.78 -8.45
C THR A 711 16.83 9.64 -8.98
N LEU A 712 16.83 9.99 -10.26
CA LEU A 712 15.72 10.69 -10.90
C LEU A 712 14.48 9.79 -10.95
N ALA A 713 14.61 8.54 -11.38
CA ALA A 713 13.52 7.57 -11.37
C ALA A 713 12.94 7.36 -9.94
N LEU A 714 13.83 7.32 -8.93
CA LEU A 714 13.41 7.25 -7.54
C LEU A 714 12.62 8.49 -7.13
N THR A 715 13.05 9.67 -7.57
CA THR A 715 12.36 10.93 -7.31
C THR A 715 11.01 11.00 -8.02
N THR A 716 10.92 10.54 -9.27
CA THR A 716 9.67 10.45 -10.03
C THR A 716 8.65 9.59 -9.29
N PHE A 717 9.06 8.44 -8.75
CA PHE A 717 8.18 7.60 -7.94
C PHE A 717 7.64 8.35 -6.72
N LEU A 718 8.53 8.96 -5.93
CA LEU A 718 8.16 9.67 -4.71
C LEU A 718 7.29 10.89 -4.99
N GLU A 719 7.52 11.60 -6.09
CA GLU A 719 6.68 12.72 -6.51
C GLU A 719 5.26 12.27 -6.88
N ASN A 720 5.11 11.17 -7.62
CA ASN A 720 3.79 10.69 -8.00
C ASN A 720 3.02 10.15 -6.77
N LEU A 721 3.71 9.50 -5.83
CA LEU A 721 3.09 9.12 -4.55
C LEU A 721 2.73 10.36 -3.71
N TRP A 722 3.56 11.40 -3.69
CA TRP A 722 3.26 12.68 -3.03
C TRP A 722 1.98 13.32 -3.58
N LYS A 723 1.80 13.34 -4.91
CA LYS A 723 0.55 13.86 -5.54
C LYS A 723 -0.68 13.14 -5.02
N PHE A 724 -0.62 11.80 -4.91
CA PHE A 724 -1.71 11.01 -4.36
C PHE A 724 -1.98 11.33 -2.89
N LEU A 725 -0.93 11.52 -2.07
CA LEU A 725 -1.09 11.93 -0.66
C LEU A 725 -1.69 13.34 -0.53
N THR A 726 -1.24 14.28 -1.37
CA THR A 726 -1.77 15.65 -1.40
C THR A 726 -3.26 15.66 -1.74
N ALA A 727 -3.72 14.82 -2.69
CA ALA A 727 -5.14 14.72 -3.06
C ALA A 727 -6.10 14.46 -1.88
N PHE A 728 -5.60 13.87 -0.80
CA PHE A 728 -6.36 13.56 0.42
C PHE A 728 -5.88 14.35 1.65
N GLN A 729 -5.20 15.48 1.44
CA GLN A 729 -4.73 16.39 2.49
C GLN A 729 -3.87 15.69 3.57
N LEU A 730 -3.10 14.67 3.17
CA LEU A 730 -2.14 13.99 4.04
C LEU A 730 -0.77 14.70 4.08
N THR A 731 -0.61 15.73 3.26
CA THR A 731 0.61 16.54 3.15
C THR A 731 0.33 17.94 3.69
N SER A 732 1.37 18.77 3.79
CA SER A 732 1.22 20.18 4.15
C SER A 732 0.68 21.06 3.01
N GLU A 733 0.39 20.48 1.85
CA GLU A 733 -0.12 21.22 0.69
C GLU A 733 -1.64 21.22 0.72
N ASP A 734 -2.24 22.40 0.63
CA ASP A 734 -3.69 22.55 0.56
C ASP A 734 -4.18 22.18 -0.85
N VAL A 735 -5.33 21.50 -0.91
CA VAL A 735 -6.04 21.20 -2.15
C VAL A 735 -7.22 22.16 -2.29
N SER A 736 -7.32 22.82 -3.44
CA SER A 736 -8.33 23.86 -3.69
C SER A 736 -9.76 23.33 -3.82
N GLY A 737 -9.93 22.06 -4.15
CA GLY A 737 -11.26 21.43 -4.31
C GLY A 737 -11.21 20.01 -4.88
N LEU A 738 -12.40 19.46 -5.15
CA LEU A 738 -12.57 18.09 -5.64
C LEU A 738 -11.93 17.87 -7.02
N GLU A 739 -11.97 18.86 -7.91
CA GLU A 739 -11.34 18.79 -9.23
C GLU A 739 -9.83 18.55 -9.14
N GLU A 740 -9.14 19.30 -8.27
CA GLU A 740 -7.70 19.14 -8.09
C GLU A 740 -7.36 17.77 -7.47
N ALA A 741 -8.17 17.29 -6.53
CA ALA A 741 -8.02 15.94 -5.98
C ALA A 741 -8.17 14.84 -7.06
N ILE A 742 -9.13 15.02 -7.99
CA ILE A 742 -9.30 14.12 -9.15
C ILE A 742 -8.06 14.15 -10.05
N ASP A 743 -7.57 15.35 -10.39
CA ASP A 743 -6.42 15.50 -11.30
C ASP A 743 -5.14 14.89 -10.71
N LEU A 744 -4.88 15.11 -9.41
CA LEU A 744 -3.75 14.52 -8.70
C LEU A 744 -3.85 12.99 -8.65
N THR A 745 -5.04 12.45 -8.34
CA THR A 745 -5.29 11.01 -8.31
C THR A 745 -5.16 10.38 -9.70
N GLN A 746 -5.67 11.05 -10.73
CA GLN A 746 -5.56 10.63 -12.13
C GLN A 746 -4.10 10.58 -12.58
N SER A 747 -3.31 11.60 -12.25
CA SER A 747 -1.87 11.64 -12.54
C SER A 747 -1.16 10.43 -11.93
N TYR A 748 -1.46 10.09 -10.67
CA TYR A 748 -0.87 8.94 -10.00
C TYR A 748 -1.31 7.60 -10.62
N TYR A 749 -2.60 7.45 -10.93
CA TYR A 749 -3.12 6.26 -11.60
C TYR A 749 -2.44 6.03 -12.96
N SER A 750 -2.37 7.06 -13.81
CA SER A 750 -1.72 6.99 -15.11
C SER A 750 -0.22 6.66 -15.02
N PHE A 751 0.47 7.16 -13.99
CA PHE A 751 1.85 6.79 -13.71
C PHE A 751 1.99 5.28 -13.42
N LEU A 752 1.13 4.73 -12.56
CA LEU A 752 1.14 3.30 -12.21
C LEU A 752 0.77 2.39 -13.39
N GLU A 753 -0.20 2.81 -14.20
CA GLU A 753 -0.62 2.09 -15.41
C GLU A 753 0.52 2.05 -16.44
N LYS A 754 1.17 3.18 -16.71
CA LYS A 754 2.32 3.26 -17.62
C LYS A 754 3.46 2.34 -17.17
N ALA A 755 3.75 2.29 -15.88
CA ALA A 755 4.76 1.36 -15.34
C ALA A 755 4.36 -0.11 -15.55
N SER A 756 3.08 -0.43 -15.38
CA SER A 756 2.55 -1.78 -15.60
C SER A 756 2.64 -2.20 -17.06
N LEU A 757 2.25 -1.32 -17.98
CA LEU A 757 2.36 -1.54 -19.43
C LEU A 757 3.82 -1.74 -19.86
N LYS A 758 4.76 -0.96 -19.32
CA LYS A 758 6.19 -1.11 -19.63
C LYS A 758 6.71 -2.47 -19.18
N VAL A 759 6.36 -2.93 -17.98
CA VAL A 759 6.76 -4.27 -17.51
C VAL A 759 6.11 -5.38 -18.33
N GLN A 760 4.85 -5.23 -18.74
CA GLN A 760 4.18 -6.14 -19.67
C GLN A 760 4.88 -6.23 -21.03
N GLN A 761 5.35 -5.09 -21.57
CA GLN A 761 6.15 -5.05 -22.79
C GLN A 761 7.47 -5.79 -22.63
N ILE A 762 8.22 -5.55 -21.54
CA ILE A 762 9.49 -6.25 -21.25
C ILE A 762 9.25 -7.76 -21.12
N LYS A 763 8.21 -8.14 -20.38
CA LYS A 763 7.78 -9.55 -20.23
C LYS A 763 7.10 -10.10 -21.48
N GLY A 764 6.85 -9.30 -22.53
CA GLY A 764 6.12 -9.67 -23.75
C GLY A 764 4.85 -10.45 -23.46
N SER A 765 4.11 -10.02 -22.44
CA SER A 765 2.91 -10.68 -21.94
C SER A 765 1.91 -9.61 -21.50
N THR A 766 0.65 -9.79 -21.86
CA THR A 766 -0.45 -8.93 -21.42
C THR A 766 -1.03 -9.36 -20.07
N ALA A 767 -0.41 -10.34 -19.39
CA ALA A 767 -0.85 -10.79 -18.08
C ALA A 767 -0.71 -9.69 -17.03
N LYS A 768 -1.59 -9.72 -16.02
CA LYS A 768 -1.50 -8.82 -14.86
C LYS A 768 -0.13 -8.98 -14.18
N THR A 769 0.57 -7.87 -13.98
CA THR A 769 1.85 -7.82 -13.30
C THR A 769 1.65 -7.66 -11.80
N GLN A 770 2.67 -8.00 -11.01
CA GLN A 770 2.64 -7.87 -9.55
C GLN A 770 3.94 -7.25 -9.03
N GLY A 771 4.04 -7.12 -7.69
CA GLY A 771 5.24 -6.68 -6.96
C GLY A 771 6.55 -7.28 -7.48
N PRO A 772 6.70 -8.62 -7.54
CA PRO A 772 7.91 -9.27 -8.02
C PRO A 772 8.33 -8.92 -9.46
N ASP A 773 7.38 -8.51 -10.30
CA ASP A 773 7.67 -8.11 -11.68
C ASP A 773 8.21 -6.67 -11.76
N GLY A 774 8.03 -5.89 -10.68
CA GLY A 774 8.41 -4.48 -10.56
C GLY A 774 7.27 -3.50 -10.69
N THR A 775 6.04 -3.94 -10.45
CA THR A 775 4.83 -3.11 -10.54
C THR A 775 4.07 -3.12 -9.23
N LEU A 776 3.05 -2.27 -9.11
CA LEU A 776 2.15 -2.34 -7.98
C LEU A 776 1.32 -3.61 -8.10
N SER A 777 0.84 -4.14 -6.97
CA SER A 777 -0.10 -5.25 -7.06
C SER A 777 -1.31 -4.83 -7.88
N SER A 778 -1.82 -5.72 -8.73
CA SER A 778 -3.02 -5.41 -9.52
C SER A 778 -4.22 -5.07 -8.61
N SER A 779 -4.25 -5.65 -7.40
CA SER A 779 -5.30 -5.32 -6.43
C SER A 779 -5.19 -3.88 -5.93
N THR A 780 -3.99 -3.37 -5.65
CA THR A 780 -3.81 -2.00 -5.15
C THR A 780 -3.98 -0.99 -6.29
N LEU A 781 -3.56 -1.33 -7.52
CA LEU A 781 -3.86 -0.52 -8.71
C LEU A 781 -5.36 -0.33 -8.91
N ASN A 782 -6.14 -1.43 -8.80
CA ASN A 782 -7.59 -1.36 -8.84
C ASN A 782 -8.18 -0.50 -7.71
N SER A 783 -7.57 -0.49 -6.52
CA SER A 783 -8.02 0.40 -5.44
C SER A 783 -7.85 1.88 -5.78
N VAL A 784 -6.73 2.25 -6.43
CA VAL A 784 -6.52 3.63 -6.93
C VAL A 784 -7.55 3.98 -8.01
N GLU A 785 -7.86 3.04 -8.91
CA GLU A 785 -8.90 3.20 -9.93
C GLU A 785 -10.29 3.41 -9.31
N MET A 786 -10.65 2.60 -8.30
CA MET A 786 -11.91 2.74 -7.57
C MET A 786 -12.02 4.10 -6.88
N ILE A 787 -10.93 4.58 -6.28
CA ILE A 787 -10.88 5.93 -5.69
C ILE A 787 -11.12 6.99 -6.77
N LEU A 788 -10.41 6.91 -7.90
CA LEU A 788 -10.57 7.85 -9.01
C LEU A 788 -12.00 7.87 -9.57
N LEU A 789 -12.60 6.69 -9.79
CA LEU A 789 -14.00 6.59 -10.23
C LEU A 789 -14.96 7.13 -9.18
N GLY A 790 -14.68 6.89 -7.90
CA GLY A 790 -15.44 7.44 -6.78
C GLY A 790 -15.40 8.97 -6.75
N LEU A 791 -14.22 9.57 -6.82
CA LEU A 791 -14.09 11.03 -6.87
C LEU A 791 -14.82 11.64 -8.07
N ASN A 792 -14.74 11.02 -9.25
CA ASN A 792 -15.46 11.48 -10.45
C ASN A 792 -16.98 11.36 -10.33
N ARG A 793 -17.49 10.45 -9.50
CA ARG A 793 -18.92 10.33 -9.23
C ARG A 793 -19.41 11.30 -8.17
N LEU A 794 -18.57 11.62 -7.19
CA LEU A 794 -18.87 12.65 -6.18
C LEU A 794 -18.99 14.04 -6.82
N LYS A 795 -18.21 14.29 -7.87
CA LYS A 795 -18.30 15.48 -8.72
C LYS A 795 -19.56 15.44 -9.58
#